data_AF-A0A225WYK9-F1
#
_entry.id   AF-A0A225WYK9-F1
#
_cell.length_a   1.000
_cell.length_b   1.000
_cell.length_c   1.000
_cell.angle_alpha   90.00
_cell.angle_beta   90.00
_cell.angle_gamma   90.00
#
_symmetry.space_group_name_H-M   'P 1'
#
loop_
_entity.id
_entity.type
_entity.pdbx_description
1 polymer ?
#
loop_
_entity_poly.entity_id
_entity_poly.type
_entity_poly.pdbx_seq_one_letter_code
_entity_poly.pdbx_strand_id
1 'polypeptide(L)'
;MVETDNKMLSERNTRLKNQLSVVTADLQRSNAEMAKLKTENELYAAKLPRLQAELLVETSLADETQAQSVQTQSILTQLKARSHVFQTRNLFLETQTNKLNQKLRESQQQLKRKVVALQQQTEKANKLEAEMNELKTTTAQEKLDWKNRLTTALQRFEHDKNKLQAQFKSSERKELREAKDRVEKAITKRRTAETTASKVEEQLKLCKQELSSAKDAIQRHVPEMRTLESLLRKAHRTEATLRNDLAACKSRLRSLHEEKRLKRPAIQTRRRLEHQIPIELLLPLTDSSDEENQEECCHCINSIKPNEPQAQVCNECPQLQEQLHQLQQEIRRKTVRLLLLSLLGAGLLAASMVEAIVAGVDFGGEFFKVALVKPGTPFEIVTNVHSKRKTETMVAFDGDERLYGADAATVGVRRPQTAYAQIRRLLGSTLSDPQVSALLDEEHFPYELVQNATRGGTISLKHGKTHTFHAEELVAMVFAHARQITDTFAEAAVKDWVLTVPAFFSQAQRQAMLDAAEISGVRVLSLINENTAAALQLAVHASYDPEDKPKKILFYNMGSTSLQVSIAEFSSQVVPDGFKKNKTISTFQTISNAWDESLGGAKFDLRLAEHLAKEFSEKIGEDIRKVPRPMAKIRAQAKKTKTVLSANEEIPVVMQSLYNDIDFFTSMTRSKLEELSADLYDRTLKPVEAALEKAGLTVADIDEIELIGGGVRMPKIQQQLTEFFDGKDLGVHLNGDEAMALGAAFRAANLSNSFRVRQVGMTDIASYPVGVRLVDLTSTEPEDNNDDETETKQWMKRASLFTESHRLGLRKSVAFTHSNDVSCTFRYDKPSMLPAGVSVQIAKFNITGVEKFAARMAEKNLGEPKVTLSFELDSNGIAQIAKAEATLEEEVEVEVVVKKEKKSKKSKKDDDKSTDSSEAGDEAEAEEEEKPETRMEKQTKTHREKLIVVRAYETVKPEESMSVLPMSEAIKKESMRMLNEMENADNRRRANLEAKNSLETFIYKAHDALSAQESEIKEVTVPEQVVSLQAKLEETEEWLYDDGDKVEAVEYKKKMDSLNSDLSAILFHLSAILFRVAEVKELPIAINTAQEYAFSTRELMNEWSTSKPQITDEERSDVIEKLDELEAWLTESEASQKAAPKHEKPVVTSADVAKKVQGVKKFVAVLAKRPKPQPVKTDKNDTEKDGSKAEEETSSKDADSEKTESEVETEKETEEAKSTDEKDEL
;
A
#
# COMPACT_ATOMS: atom_id res chain seq x y z
N MET A 1 56.75 -16.66 2.66
CA MET A 1 56.01 -15.52 3.24
C MET A 1 56.15 -14.33 2.33
N VAL A 2 57.02 -13.32 2.55
CA VAL A 2 56.97 -12.06 1.76
C VAL A 2 56.87 -12.24 0.24
N GLU A 3 57.66 -13.11 -0.39
CA GLU A 3 57.54 -13.42 -1.84
C GLU A 3 56.23 -14.14 -2.20
N THR A 4 55.74 -15.01 -1.33
CA THR A 4 54.46 -15.74 -1.43
C THR A 4 53.27 -14.78 -1.33
N ASP A 5 53.35 -13.84 -0.40
CA ASP A 5 52.36 -12.81 -0.15
C ASP A 5 52.37 -11.78 -1.29
N ASN A 6 53.57 -11.37 -1.76
CA ASN A 6 53.74 -10.54 -2.95
C ASN A 6 53.25 -11.24 -4.23
N LYS A 7 53.43 -12.57 -4.37
CA LYS A 7 52.85 -13.33 -5.48
C LYS A 7 51.33 -13.36 -5.42
N MET A 8 50.73 -13.62 -4.25
CA MET A 8 49.27 -13.54 -4.09
C MET A 8 48.73 -12.12 -4.28
N LEU A 9 49.46 -11.08 -3.86
CA LEU A 9 49.13 -9.68 -4.11
C LEU A 9 49.24 -9.34 -5.60
N SER A 10 50.23 -9.86 -6.31
CA SER A 10 50.39 -9.71 -7.77
C SER A 10 49.26 -10.40 -8.54
N GLU A 11 48.94 -11.64 -8.22
CA GLU A 11 47.82 -12.38 -8.82
C GLU A 11 46.46 -11.72 -8.51
N ARG A 12 46.29 -11.20 -7.28
CA ARG A 12 45.10 -10.44 -6.86
C ARG A 12 45.02 -9.08 -7.57
N ASN A 13 46.13 -8.36 -7.73
CA ASN A 13 46.19 -7.11 -8.48
C ASN A 13 45.97 -7.34 -9.98
N THR A 14 46.40 -8.47 -10.53
CA THR A 14 46.14 -8.84 -11.93
C THR A 14 44.65 -9.18 -12.13
N ARG A 15 44.04 -9.93 -11.22
CA ARG A 15 42.57 -10.13 -11.21
C ARG A 15 41.81 -8.82 -11.04
N LEU A 16 42.23 -7.93 -10.16
CA LEU A 16 41.62 -6.62 -9.96
C LEU A 16 41.81 -5.71 -11.18
N LYS A 17 42.96 -5.72 -11.86
CA LYS A 17 43.17 -5.03 -13.14
C LYS A 17 42.27 -5.56 -14.25
N ASN A 18 42.09 -6.88 -14.35
CA ASN A 18 41.19 -7.48 -15.34
C ASN A 18 39.70 -7.24 -15.03
N GLN A 19 39.33 -7.18 -13.74
CA GLN A 19 37.98 -6.74 -13.34
C GLN A 19 37.79 -5.25 -13.61
N LEU A 20 38.81 -4.42 -13.36
CA LEU A 20 38.79 -3.00 -13.65
C LEU A 20 38.74 -2.72 -15.15
N SER A 21 39.43 -3.49 -16.01
CA SER A 21 39.38 -3.30 -17.46
C SER A 21 38.02 -3.69 -18.05
N VAL A 22 37.40 -4.77 -17.58
CA VAL A 22 36.01 -5.10 -17.94
C VAL A 22 35.05 -4.00 -17.48
N VAL A 23 35.12 -3.58 -16.22
CA VAL A 23 34.28 -2.47 -15.71
C VAL A 23 34.57 -1.14 -16.40
N THR A 24 35.80 -0.91 -16.88
CA THR A 24 36.15 0.29 -17.66
C THR A 24 35.63 0.20 -19.09
N ALA A 25 35.64 -0.97 -19.73
CA ALA A 25 35.03 -1.18 -21.03
C ALA A 25 33.50 -1.07 -20.97
N ASP A 26 32.86 -1.61 -19.93
CA ASP A 26 31.43 -1.45 -19.68
C ASP A 26 31.08 0.01 -19.35
N LEU A 27 31.92 0.72 -18.58
CA LEU A 27 31.78 2.15 -18.33
C LEU A 27 32.02 3.00 -19.59
N GLN A 28 32.94 2.62 -20.48
CA GLN A 28 33.15 3.29 -21.77
C GLN A 28 31.97 3.04 -22.72
N ARG A 29 31.42 1.82 -22.78
CA ARG A 29 30.21 1.50 -23.54
C ARG A 29 29.00 2.26 -22.99
N SER A 30 28.82 2.28 -21.67
CA SER A 30 27.75 3.04 -21.02
C SER A 30 27.94 4.56 -21.17
N ASN A 31 29.18 5.07 -21.14
CA ASN A 31 29.47 6.47 -21.45
C ASN A 31 29.24 6.81 -22.93
N ALA A 32 29.46 5.87 -23.85
CA ALA A 32 29.14 6.05 -25.27
C ALA A 32 27.62 6.03 -25.51
N GLU A 33 26.87 5.15 -24.83
CA GLU A 33 25.41 5.19 -24.81
C GLU A 33 24.89 6.48 -24.17
N MET A 34 25.44 6.92 -23.05
CA MET A 34 25.12 8.20 -22.42
C MET A 34 25.52 9.40 -23.29
N ALA A 35 26.61 9.34 -24.05
CA ALA A 35 27.01 10.37 -25.00
C ALA A 35 26.05 10.40 -26.20
N LYS A 36 25.60 9.24 -26.69
CA LYS A 36 24.59 9.13 -27.75
C LYS A 36 23.22 9.61 -27.28
N LEU A 37 22.80 9.24 -26.08
CA LEU A 37 21.61 9.78 -25.42
C LEU A 37 21.75 11.27 -25.10
N LYS A 38 22.97 11.79 -24.89
CA LYS A 38 23.22 13.23 -24.69
C LYS A 38 23.17 13.99 -26.01
N THR A 39 23.71 13.47 -27.11
CA THR A 39 23.55 14.10 -28.44
C THR A 39 22.13 13.96 -28.97
N GLU A 40 21.41 12.87 -28.67
CA GLU A 40 19.97 12.75 -28.91
C GLU A 40 19.19 13.76 -28.05
N ASN A 41 19.49 13.90 -26.75
CA ASN A 41 18.87 14.93 -25.90
C ASN A 41 19.27 16.36 -26.28
N GLU A 42 20.47 16.60 -26.83
CA GLU A 42 20.88 17.91 -27.35
C GLU A 42 20.21 18.21 -28.69
N LEU A 43 19.97 17.19 -29.53
CA LEU A 43 19.14 17.31 -30.73
C LEU A 43 17.67 17.59 -30.37
N TYR A 44 17.14 16.94 -29.32
CA TYR A 44 15.82 17.26 -28.77
C TYR A 44 15.80 18.65 -28.11
N ALA A 45 16.83 19.05 -27.36
CA ALA A 45 16.91 20.36 -26.70
C ALA A 45 17.29 21.52 -27.64
N ALA A 46 17.79 21.24 -28.85
CA ALA A 46 17.87 22.21 -29.94
C ALA A 46 16.54 22.34 -30.69
N LYS A 47 15.75 21.25 -30.76
CA LYS A 47 14.38 21.28 -31.28
C LYS A 47 13.38 21.85 -30.27
N LEU A 48 13.60 21.70 -28.97
CA LEU A 48 12.63 22.06 -27.93
C LEU A 48 12.32 23.56 -27.89
N PRO A 49 13.27 24.50 -27.98
CA PRO A 49 12.97 25.93 -28.07
C PRO A 49 12.19 26.29 -29.34
N ARG A 50 12.41 25.56 -30.44
CA ARG A 50 11.67 25.75 -31.69
C ARG A 50 10.24 25.22 -31.58
N LEU A 51 10.06 24.00 -31.07
CA LEU A 51 8.76 23.42 -30.76
C LEU A 51 8.01 24.22 -29.68
N GLN A 52 8.72 24.83 -28.72
CA GLN A 52 8.13 25.72 -27.71
C GLN A 52 7.79 27.10 -28.29
N ALA A 53 8.52 27.60 -29.29
CA ALA A 53 8.15 28.81 -30.01
C ALA A 53 6.95 28.58 -30.96
N GLU A 54 6.93 27.45 -31.66
CA GLU A 54 5.81 26.98 -32.47
C GLU A 54 4.57 26.80 -31.56
N LEU A 55 4.70 26.14 -30.41
CA LEU A 55 3.64 26.01 -29.40
C LEU A 55 3.26 27.34 -28.71
N LEU A 56 4.17 28.33 -28.57
CA LEU A 56 3.83 29.67 -28.07
C LEU A 56 3.04 30.49 -29.09
N VAL A 57 3.28 30.26 -30.39
CA VAL A 57 2.48 30.88 -31.46
C VAL A 57 1.09 30.25 -31.48
N GLU A 58 0.99 28.93 -31.42
CA GLU A 58 -0.29 28.21 -31.34
C GLU A 58 -1.09 28.60 -30.08
N THR A 59 -0.48 28.59 -28.89
CA THR A 59 -1.14 29.01 -27.63
C THR A 59 -1.36 30.54 -27.51
N SER A 60 -1.03 31.32 -28.54
CA SER A 60 -1.42 32.73 -28.66
C SER A 60 -2.63 32.96 -29.58
N LEU A 61 -3.12 31.91 -30.24
CA LEU A 61 -4.18 31.97 -31.25
C LEU A 61 -5.24 30.88 -30.99
N ALA A 62 -6.19 31.25 -30.11
CA ALA A 62 -7.24 30.40 -29.56
C ALA A 62 -6.68 29.36 -28.55
N ASP A 63 -7.25 29.18 -27.36
CA ASP A 63 -8.64 28.81 -27.08
C ASP A 63 -9.08 27.57 -27.88
N GLU A 64 -9.24 26.50 -27.12
CA GLU A 64 -10.16 25.35 -27.26
C GLU A 64 -10.98 25.23 -28.57
N THR A 65 -11.27 24.02 -29.04
CA THR A 65 -12.38 23.25 -28.44
C THR A 65 -12.17 21.73 -28.62
N GLN A 66 -13.19 20.84 -28.65
CA GLN A 66 -13.02 19.50 -28.04
C GLN A 66 -13.83 18.28 -28.66
N ALA A 67 -13.70 17.89 -29.97
CA ALA A 67 -14.33 16.66 -30.58
C ALA A 67 -13.78 15.80 -31.81
N GLN A 68 -12.73 16.11 -32.61
CA GLN A 68 -12.04 15.23 -33.63
C GLN A 68 -11.18 13.98 -33.21
N SER A 69 -10.00 14.20 -32.61
CA SER A 69 -9.03 13.36 -31.85
C SER A 69 -9.14 11.82 -31.69
N VAL A 70 -8.72 11.01 -32.67
CA VAL A 70 -8.32 9.60 -32.38
C VAL A 70 -6.85 9.23 -32.60
N GLN A 71 -5.96 10.13 -33.01
CA GLN A 71 -4.58 9.76 -33.39
C GLN A 71 -3.48 10.05 -32.34
N THR A 72 -3.12 11.32 -32.03
CA THR A 72 -2.15 11.76 -30.98
C THR A 72 -2.60 11.42 -29.53
N GLN A 73 -2.85 12.35 -28.54
CA GLN A 73 -3.35 12.27 -27.10
C GLN A 73 -4.33 11.10 -26.76
N SER A 74 -5.02 10.89 -25.63
CA SER A 74 -6.08 9.83 -25.44
C SER A 74 -5.75 8.34 -25.86
N ILE A 75 -5.57 7.97 -27.14
CA ILE A 75 -4.65 6.88 -27.55
C ILE A 75 -3.23 7.16 -27.05
N LEU A 76 -2.63 8.36 -27.16
CA LEU A 76 -1.54 8.90 -26.32
C LEU A 76 -2.01 9.32 -24.93
N THR A 77 -3.03 8.65 -24.39
CA THR A 77 -3.25 8.38 -22.95
C THR A 77 -3.31 6.88 -22.68
N GLN A 78 -3.52 6.00 -23.65
CA GLN A 78 -3.07 4.59 -23.61
C GLN A 78 -1.60 4.41 -24.02
N LEU A 79 -1.01 5.43 -24.67
CA LEU A 79 0.37 5.61 -25.08
C LEU A 79 1.05 6.75 -24.29
N LYS A 80 0.34 7.66 -23.60
CA LYS A 80 0.89 8.25 -22.36
C LYS A 80 0.72 7.29 -21.19
N ALA A 81 -0.28 6.41 -21.08
CA ALA A 81 -0.25 5.36 -20.04
C ALA A 81 0.73 4.24 -20.40
N ARG A 82 0.93 3.86 -21.68
CA ARG A 82 2.06 2.99 -22.03
C ARG A 82 3.38 3.72 -21.99
N SER A 83 3.50 4.98 -22.40
CA SER A 83 4.75 5.75 -22.22
C SER A 83 4.96 6.22 -20.78
N HIS A 84 3.97 6.23 -19.89
CA HIS A 84 4.10 6.47 -18.44
C HIS A 84 4.18 5.16 -17.67
N VAL A 85 3.76 4.03 -18.22
CA VAL A 85 4.20 2.71 -17.77
C VAL A 85 5.62 2.47 -18.26
N PHE A 86 6.04 2.95 -19.43
CA PHE A 86 7.43 2.90 -19.91
C PHE A 86 8.31 4.03 -19.37
N GLN A 87 7.78 5.17 -18.94
CA GLN A 87 8.49 6.26 -18.24
C GLN A 87 8.37 6.12 -16.74
N THR A 88 7.37 5.46 -16.16
CA THR A 88 7.45 5.00 -14.76
C THR A 88 8.25 3.71 -14.69
N ARG A 89 8.34 2.89 -15.74
CA ARG A 89 9.30 1.78 -15.83
C ARG A 89 10.68 2.24 -16.26
N ASN A 90 10.86 3.32 -17.03
CA ASN A 90 12.16 3.96 -17.26
C ASN A 90 12.56 4.89 -16.13
N LEU A 91 11.64 5.53 -15.40
CA LEU A 91 11.96 6.28 -14.16
C LEU A 91 12.08 5.33 -12.98
N PHE A 92 11.45 4.14 -12.99
CA PHE A 92 11.79 3.06 -12.06
C PHE A 92 13.10 2.41 -12.48
N LEU A 93 13.37 2.16 -13.76
CA LEU A 93 14.67 1.65 -14.21
C LEU A 93 15.77 2.70 -14.10
N GLU A 94 15.49 4.00 -14.16
CA GLU A 94 16.41 5.12 -13.89
C GLU A 94 16.44 5.44 -12.40
N THR A 95 15.42 5.16 -11.60
CA THR A 95 15.52 5.25 -10.13
C THR A 95 16.20 4.02 -9.58
N GLN A 96 16.09 2.86 -10.21
CA GLN A 96 16.90 1.68 -9.94
C GLN A 96 18.30 1.84 -10.53
N THR A 97 18.48 2.44 -11.71
CA THR A 97 19.80 2.75 -12.30
C THR A 97 20.44 3.97 -11.66
N ASN A 98 19.69 4.89 -11.05
CA ASN A 98 20.23 5.97 -10.20
C ASN A 98 20.38 5.51 -8.75
N LYS A 99 19.62 4.53 -8.24
CA LYS A 99 19.96 3.83 -6.99
C LYS A 99 21.13 2.87 -7.18
N LEU A 100 21.33 2.30 -8.37
CA LEU A 100 22.49 1.49 -8.73
C LEU A 100 23.68 2.38 -9.07
N ASN A 101 23.51 3.52 -9.75
CA ASN A 101 24.56 4.52 -9.98
C ASN A 101 24.86 5.31 -8.71
N GLN A 102 23.92 5.50 -7.79
CA GLN A 102 24.18 5.99 -6.44
C GLN A 102 24.92 4.93 -5.64
N LYS A 103 24.44 3.68 -5.56
CA LYS A 103 25.18 2.59 -4.93
C LYS A 103 26.54 2.32 -5.59
N LEU A 104 26.70 2.60 -6.88
CA LEU A 104 27.96 2.49 -7.62
C LEU A 104 28.83 3.72 -7.36
N ARG A 105 28.30 4.95 -7.29
CA ARG A 105 29.04 6.15 -6.85
C ARG A 105 29.43 6.07 -5.38
N GLU A 106 28.59 5.49 -4.52
CA GLU A 106 28.86 5.18 -3.12
C GLU A 106 29.86 4.03 -3.01
N SER A 107 29.75 2.98 -3.82
CA SER A 107 30.75 1.90 -3.89
C SER A 107 32.05 2.37 -4.50
N GLN A 108 32.04 3.31 -5.46
CA GLN A 108 33.20 3.97 -6.06
C GLN A 108 33.76 5.05 -5.14
N GLN A 109 32.97 5.70 -4.28
CA GLN A 109 33.46 6.59 -3.22
C GLN A 109 34.01 5.76 -2.05
N GLN A 110 33.40 4.63 -1.69
CA GLN A 110 33.99 3.68 -0.76
C GLN A 110 35.25 3.05 -1.35
N LEU A 111 35.28 2.73 -2.63
CA LEU A 111 36.47 2.21 -3.31
C LEU A 111 37.53 3.30 -3.43
N LYS A 112 37.21 4.54 -3.80
CA LYS A 112 38.13 5.68 -3.77
C LYS A 112 38.61 5.99 -2.35
N ARG A 113 37.75 5.93 -1.32
CA ARG A 113 38.17 6.06 0.10
C ARG A 113 39.05 4.88 0.54
N LYS A 114 38.78 3.66 0.09
CA LYS A 114 39.61 2.46 0.35
C LYS A 114 40.91 2.46 -0.46
N VAL A 115 40.92 3.03 -1.67
CA VAL A 115 42.09 3.21 -2.54
C VAL A 115 42.95 4.37 -2.05
N VAL A 116 42.37 5.47 -1.58
CA VAL A 116 43.09 6.55 -0.89
C VAL A 116 43.60 6.08 0.47
N ALA A 117 42.84 5.30 1.23
CA ALA A 117 43.34 4.68 2.47
C ALA A 117 44.45 3.64 2.19
N LEU A 118 44.34 2.87 1.09
CA LEU A 118 45.41 2.00 0.62
C LEU A 118 46.62 2.82 0.17
N GLN A 119 46.46 3.87 -0.63
CA GLN A 119 47.54 4.76 -1.06
C GLN A 119 48.20 5.43 0.15
N GLN A 120 47.46 5.91 1.15
CA GLN A 120 48.01 6.43 2.40
C GLN A 120 48.71 5.36 3.24
N GLN A 121 48.31 4.08 3.15
CA GLN A 121 49.05 2.97 3.75
C GLN A 121 50.24 2.52 2.91
N THR A 122 50.20 2.64 1.58
CA THR A 122 51.31 2.37 0.66
C THR A 122 52.34 3.49 0.70
N GLU A 123 51.94 4.76 0.86
CA GLU A 123 52.84 5.88 1.14
C GLU A 123 53.49 5.70 2.52
N LYS A 124 52.74 5.27 3.54
CA LYS A 124 53.33 4.92 4.85
C LYS A 124 54.25 3.71 4.77
N ALA A 125 53.92 2.68 3.98
CA ALA A 125 54.77 1.52 3.76
C ALA A 125 56.04 1.89 2.97
N ASN A 126 55.91 2.61 1.86
CA ASN A 126 57.00 3.10 1.02
C ASN A 126 57.88 4.12 1.79
N LYS A 127 57.30 4.92 2.68
CA LYS A 127 58.07 5.82 3.56
C LYS A 127 58.83 5.04 4.62
N LEU A 128 58.19 4.06 5.29
CA LEU A 128 58.88 3.14 6.20
C LEU A 128 59.96 2.30 5.47
N GLU A 129 59.75 1.96 4.20
CA GLU A 129 60.71 1.24 3.37
C GLU A 129 61.85 2.15 2.90
N ALA A 130 61.59 3.43 2.62
CA ALA A 130 62.60 4.45 2.36
C ALA A 130 63.46 4.72 3.61
N GLU A 131 62.83 4.97 4.77
CA GLU A 131 63.49 5.11 6.07
C GLU A 131 64.31 3.84 6.41
N MET A 132 63.78 2.64 6.13
CA MET A 132 64.49 1.36 6.28
C MET A 132 65.63 1.17 5.25
N ASN A 133 65.58 1.83 4.09
CA ASN A 133 66.64 1.76 3.08
C ASN A 133 67.73 2.82 3.29
N GLU A 134 67.43 4.00 3.84
CA GLU A 134 68.44 4.92 4.41
C GLU A 134 69.21 4.25 5.56
N LEU A 135 68.49 3.52 6.43
CA LEU A 135 69.11 2.72 7.50
C LEU A 135 70.02 1.58 6.99
N LYS A 136 69.90 1.17 5.71
CA LYS A 136 70.77 0.19 5.05
C LYS A 136 71.98 0.84 4.35
N THR A 137 71.96 2.12 4.02
CA THR A 137 73.03 2.79 3.25
C THR A 137 73.97 3.66 4.08
N THR A 138 73.64 3.97 5.34
CA THR A 138 74.58 4.58 6.30
C THR A 138 75.73 3.64 6.67
N THR A 139 76.96 4.14 6.51
CA THR A 139 78.19 3.32 6.45
C THR A 139 78.64 2.75 7.80
N ALA A 140 79.50 1.74 7.76
CA ALA A 140 79.96 1.00 8.94
C ALA A 140 80.73 1.86 9.98
N GLN A 141 81.27 3.02 9.58
CA GLN A 141 82.09 3.86 10.45
C GLN A 141 81.25 4.60 11.51
N GLU A 142 80.06 5.10 11.14
CA GLU A 142 79.18 5.83 12.06
C GLU A 142 78.61 4.94 13.17
N LYS A 143 78.39 3.66 12.86
CA LYS A 143 77.91 2.62 13.79
C LYS A 143 78.92 2.27 14.88
N LEU A 144 80.21 2.61 14.72
CA LEU A 144 81.24 2.45 15.75
C LEU A 144 81.27 3.64 16.71
N ASP A 145 81.22 4.87 16.19
CA ASP A 145 81.28 6.10 16.98
C ASP A 145 80.04 6.27 17.88
N TRP A 146 78.87 5.89 17.36
CA TRP A 146 77.61 5.86 18.13
C TRP A 146 77.68 4.90 19.33
N LYS A 147 78.36 3.75 19.18
CA LYS A 147 78.51 2.73 20.23
C LYS A 147 79.39 3.21 21.40
N ASN A 148 80.43 3.99 21.09
CA ASN A 148 81.28 4.60 22.12
C ASN A 148 80.51 5.68 22.90
N ARG A 149 79.78 6.57 22.20
CA ARG A 149 78.93 7.59 22.84
C ARG A 149 77.83 6.96 23.71
N LEU A 150 77.19 5.89 23.25
CA LEU A 150 76.16 5.15 23.98
C LEU A 150 76.70 4.54 25.28
N THR A 151 77.92 3.99 25.27
CA THR A 151 78.56 3.42 26.48
C THR A 151 78.83 4.49 27.54
N THR A 152 79.32 5.68 27.14
CA THR A 152 79.52 6.81 28.07
C THR A 152 78.19 7.39 28.58
N ALA A 153 77.14 7.41 27.74
CA ALA A 153 75.80 7.84 28.14
C ALA A 153 75.18 6.87 29.17
N LEU A 154 75.31 5.56 28.96
CA LEU A 154 74.82 4.53 29.90
C LEU A 154 75.45 4.66 31.28
N GLN A 155 76.76 4.91 31.38
CA GLN A 155 77.43 5.09 32.68
C GLN A 155 76.94 6.33 33.45
N ARG A 156 76.56 7.41 32.74
CA ARG A 156 75.91 8.58 33.37
C ARG A 156 74.46 8.28 33.76
N PHE A 157 73.71 7.62 32.88
CA PHE A 157 72.34 7.19 33.15
C PHE A 157 72.25 6.28 34.38
N GLU A 158 73.19 5.34 34.56
CA GLU A 158 73.27 4.48 35.75
C GLU A 158 73.51 5.29 37.05
N HIS A 159 74.32 6.35 36.99
CA HIS A 159 74.57 7.24 38.12
C HIS A 159 73.34 8.07 38.49
N ASP A 160 72.70 8.72 37.51
CA ASP A 160 71.51 9.54 37.72
C ASP A 160 70.27 8.70 38.08
N LYS A 161 70.14 7.48 37.54
CA LYS A 161 69.14 6.47 37.94
C LYS A 161 69.21 6.16 39.43
N ASN A 162 70.41 5.87 39.95
CA ASN A 162 70.60 5.59 41.38
C ASN A 162 70.29 6.82 42.26
N LYS A 163 70.55 8.02 41.75
CA LYS A 163 70.24 9.30 42.41
C LYS A 163 68.74 9.61 42.45
N LEU A 164 68.01 9.32 41.36
CA LEU A 164 66.56 9.51 41.24
C LEU A 164 65.74 8.42 41.97
N GLN A 165 66.22 7.18 42.02
CA GLN A 165 65.57 6.09 42.75
C GLN A 165 65.48 6.30 44.27
N ALA A 166 66.25 7.25 44.82
CA ALA A 166 66.12 7.71 46.21
C ALA A 166 64.93 8.68 46.42
N GLN A 167 64.43 9.34 45.37
CA GLN A 167 63.43 10.41 45.49
C GLN A 167 62.04 10.05 44.90
N PHE A 168 61.93 9.02 44.06
CA PHE A 168 60.70 8.76 43.28
C PHE A 168 59.63 7.85 43.93
N LYS A 169 59.86 7.32 45.14
CA LYS A 169 59.09 6.20 45.72
C LYS A 169 57.63 6.47 46.16
N SER A 170 57.08 7.67 45.94
CA SER A 170 55.72 8.04 46.37
C SER A 170 54.70 8.24 45.23
N SER A 171 55.11 8.58 44.00
CA SER A 171 54.18 9.06 42.96
C SER A 171 53.55 7.94 42.09
N GLU A 172 54.33 6.92 41.72
CA GLU A 172 53.99 6.00 40.61
C GLU A 172 52.82 5.03 40.87
N ARG A 173 52.31 4.94 42.11
CA ARG A 173 51.21 4.01 42.45
C ARG A 173 49.85 4.38 41.84
N LYS A 174 49.70 5.60 41.31
CA LYS A 174 48.46 6.05 40.65
C LYS A 174 48.44 5.67 39.17
N GLU A 175 49.43 6.13 38.40
CA GLU A 175 49.48 6.00 36.95
C GLU A 175 49.56 4.53 36.47
N LEU A 176 50.24 3.66 37.23
CA LEU A 176 50.35 2.23 36.92
C LEU A 176 48.98 1.51 36.89
N ARG A 177 47.99 1.98 37.67
CA ARG A 177 46.61 1.47 37.61
C ARG A 177 45.92 1.90 36.33
N GLU A 178 46.01 3.19 36.01
CA GLU A 178 45.38 3.77 34.83
C GLU A 178 45.98 3.25 33.51
N ALA A 179 47.24 2.84 33.51
CA ALA A 179 47.87 2.17 32.37
C ALA A 179 47.34 0.74 32.17
N LYS A 180 47.18 -0.05 33.25
CA LYS A 180 46.71 -1.44 33.20
C LYS A 180 45.28 -1.54 32.63
N ASP A 181 44.39 -0.67 33.11
CA ASP A 181 42.99 -0.59 32.67
C ASP A 181 42.85 -0.36 31.15
N ARG A 182 43.71 0.48 30.58
CA ARG A 182 43.74 0.79 29.14
C ARG A 182 44.18 -0.43 28.31
N VAL A 183 45.11 -1.24 28.83
CA VAL A 183 45.60 -2.47 28.18
C VAL A 183 44.57 -3.60 28.25
N GLU A 184 43.92 -3.82 29.39
CA GLU A 184 42.87 -4.86 29.52
C GLU A 184 41.63 -4.53 28.65
N LYS A 185 41.26 -3.25 28.53
CA LYS A 185 40.24 -2.78 27.58
C LYS A 185 40.66 -2.93 26.10
N ALA A 186 41.94 -2.80 25.77
CA ALA A 186 42.42 -3.05 24.41
C ALA A 186 42.43 -4.55 24.05
N ILE A 187 42.84 -5.42 24.97
CA ILE A 187 42.90 -6.87 24.76
C ILE A 187 41.50 -7.48 24.61
N THR A 188 40.53 -7.04 25.42
CA THR A 188 39.12 -7.47 25.27
C THR A 188 38.54 -7.02 23.93
N LYS A 189 38.72 -5.74 23.55
CA LYS A 189 38.25 -5.19 22.27
C LYS A 189 38.86 -5.90 21.04
N ARG A 190 40.12 -6.34 21.15
CA ARG A 190 40.79 -7.19 20.15
C ARG A 190 40.17 -8.59 20.06
N ARG A 191 39.97 -9.28 21.19
CA ARG A 191 39.34 -10.62 21.22
C ARG A 191 37.91 -10.60 20.68
N THR A 192 37.12 -9.57 20.98
CA THR A 192 35.78 -9.41 20.38
C THR A 192 35.86 -9.21 18.87
N ALA A 193 36.84 -8.45 18.37
CA ALA A 193 37.06 -8.25 16.93
C ALA A 193 37.46 -9.57 16.22
N GLU A 194 38.39 -10.33 16.79
CA GLU A 194 38.82 -11.65 16.28
C GLU A 194 37.65 -12.66 16.28
N THR A 195 36.80 -12.63 17.31
CA THR A 195 35.60 -13.49 17.40
C THR A 195 34.52 -13.09 16.38
N THR A 196 34.31 -11.77 16.14
CA THR A 196 33.39 -11.32 15.08
C THR A 196 33.95 -11.59 13.69
N ALA A 197 35.27 -11.48 13.46
CA ALA A 197 35.89 -11.82 12.18
C ALA A 197 35.66 -13.30 11.83
N SER A 198 35.87 -14.21 12.78
CA SER A 198 35.60 -15.64 12.59
C SER A 198 34.12 -15.93 12.29
N LYS A 199 33.19 -15.31 13.03
CA LYS A 199 31.75 -15.40 12.74
C LYS A 199 31.38 -14.84 11.37
N VAL A 200 32.03 -13.76 10.93
CA VAL A 200 31.83 -13.18 9.59
C VAL A 200 32.41 -14.08 8.50
N GLU A 201 33.52 -14.77 8.71
CA GLU A 201 34.02 -15.79 7.76
C GLU A 201 33.10 -17.02 7.69
N GLU A 202 32.52 -17.44 8.82
CA GLU A 202 31.54 -18.53 8.86
C GLU A 202 30.22 -18.14 8.18
N GLN A 203 29.70 -16.94 8.43
CA GLN A 203 28.58 -16.37 7.68
C GLN A 203 28.93 -16.20 6.19
N LEU A 204 30.15 -15.81 5.84
CA LEU A 204 30.58 -15.69 4.45
C LEU A 204 30.73 -17.06 3.76
N LYS A 205 31.04 -18.14 4.50
CA LYS A 205 30.93 -19.52 4.00
C LYS A 205 29.47 -19.90 3.80
N LEU A 206 28.61 -19.66 4.79
CA LEU A 206 27.18 -19.97 4.71
C LEU A 206 26.54 -19.26 3.52
N CYS A 207 26.72 -17.94 3.39
CA CYS A 207 26.20 -17.16 2.26
C CYS A 207 26.83 -17.57 0.91
N LYS A 208 28.07 -18.10 0.86
CA LYS A 208 28.61 -18.67 -0.39
C LYS A 208 27.97 -20.01 -0.75
N GLN A 209 27.60 -20.81 0.25
CA GLN A 209 26.94 -22.10 0.10
C GLN A 209 25.44 -21.94 -0.20
N GLU A 210 24.81 -20.90 0.35
CA GLU A 210 23.48 -20.41 -0.03
C GLU A 210 23.50 -19.79 -1.43
N LEU A 211 24.54 -19.03 -1.80
CA LEU A 211 24.68 -18.49 -3.16
C LEU A 211 24.93 -19.60 -4.20
N SER A 212 25.68 -20.65 -3.86
CA SER A 212 25.80 -21.83 -4.74
C SER A 212 24.50 -22.62 -4.79
N SER A 213 23.84 -22.86 -3.65
CA SER A 213 22.53 -23.54 -3.60
C SER A 213 21.44 -22.77 -4.36
N ALA A 214 21.43 -21.44 -4.28
CA ALA A 214 20.55 -20.56 -5.04
C ALA A 214 20.91 -20.55 -6.53
N LYS A 215 22.20 -20.57 -6.89
CA LYS A 215 22.64 -20.73 -8.29
C LYS A 215 22.23 -22.10 -8.87
N ASP A 216 22.35 -23.16 -8.08
CA ASP A 216 21.93 -24.52 -8.46
C ASP A 216 20.40 -24.67 -8.44
N ALA A 217 19.67 -23.89 -7.64
CA ALA A 217 18.21 -23.80 -7.69
C ALA A 217 17.75 -23.04 -8.93
N ILE A 218 18.37 -21.88 -9.24
CA ILE A 218 18.17 -21.16 -10.51
C ILE A 218 18.46 -22.09 -11.69
N GLN A 219 19.56 -22.85 -11.68
CA GLN A 219 19.87 -23.83 -12.74
C GLN A 219 18.91 -25.03 -12.77
N ARG A 220 18.30 -25.44 -11.64
CA ARG A 220 17.20 -26.42 -11.61
C ARG A 220 15.87 -25.87 -12.13
N HIS A 221 15.64 -24.57 -12.03
CA HIS A 221 14.49 -23.89 -12.63
C HIS A 221 14.75 -23.37 -14.06
N VAL A 222 15.97 -23.43 -14.61
CA VAL A 222 16.22 -23.12 -16.03
C VAL A 222 15.43 -24.03 -16.99
N PRO A 223 15.29 -25.36 -16.76
CA PRO A 223 14.38 -26.21 -17.51
C PRO A 223 12.91 -25.74 -17.44
N GLU A 224 12.43 -25.36 -16.25
CA GLU A 224 11.06 -24.87 -16.04
C GLU A 224 10.83 -23.48 -16.66
N MET A 225 11.82 -22.59 -16.59
CA MET A 225 11.83 -21.31 -17.31
C MET A 225 11.81 -21.54 -18.83
N ARG A 226 12.45 -22.61 -19.34
CA ARG A 226 12.44 -22.97 -20.77
C ARG A 226 11.15 -23.67 -21.20
N THR A 227 10.50 -24.45 -20.34
CA THR A 227 9.14 -24.94 -20.62
C THR A 227 8.10 -23.83 -20.47
N LEU A 228 8.28 -22.87 -19.55
CA LEU A 228 7.48 -21.64 -19.48
C LEU A 228 7.71 -20.74 -20.70
N GLU A 229 8.93 -20.55 -21.18
CA GLU A 229 9.18 -19.89 -22.48
C GLU A 229 8.54 -20.67 -23.64
N SER A 230 8.58 -22.00 -23.62
CA SER A 230 7.94 -22.84 -24.64
C SER A 230 6.41 -22.72 -24.59
N LEU A 231 5.84 -22.63 -23.39
CA LEU A 231 4.42 -22.36 -23.16
C LEU A 231 4.04 -20.93 -23.53
N LEU A 232 4.89 -19.93 -23.28
CA LEU A 232 4.70 -18.55 -23.72
C LEU A 232 4.77 -18.43 -25.26
N ARG A 233 5.69 -19.16 -25.90
CA ARG A 233 5.82 -19.27 -27.36
C ARG A 233 4.72 -20.13 -27.98
N LYS A 234 4.07 -21.03 -27.23
CA LYS A 234 2.80 -21.66 -27.61
C LYS A 234 1.63 -20.70 -27.41
N ALA A 235 1.59 -19.95 -26.31
CA ALA A 235 0.56 -18.96 -26.01
C ALA A 235 0.51 -17.86 -27.08
N HIS A 236 1.67 -17.32 -27.49
CA HIS A 236 1.77 -16.38 -28.63
C HIS A 236 1.40 -17.02 -29.98
N ARG A 237 1.56 -18.34 -30.16
CA ARG A 237 1.04 -19.03 -31.35
C ARG A 237 -0.47 -19.18 -31.30
N THR A 238 -1.06 -19.55 -30.15
CA THR A 238 -2.52 -19.57 -29.98
C THR A 238 -3.12 -18.16 -30.01
N GLU A 239 -2.40 -17.13 -29.59
CA GLU A 239 -2.77 -15.72 -29.78
C GLU A 239 -2.81 -15.35 -31.28
N ALA A 240 -1.88 -15.89 -32.08
CA ALA A 240 -1.89 -15.75 -33.53
C ALA A 240 -3.02 -16.56 -34.20
N THR A 241 -3.32 -17.79 -33.75
CA THR A 241 -4.49 -18.53 -34.23
C THR A 241 -5.77 -17.80 -33.87
N LEU A 242 -5.93 -17.35 -32.62
CA LEU A 242 -7.08 -16.58 -32.16
C LEU A 242 -7.23 -15.24 -32.89
N ARG A 243 -6.14 -14.58 -33.31
CA ARG A 243 -6.22 -13.41 -34.23
C ARG A 243 -6.80 -13.79 -35.60
N ASN A 244 -6.45 -14.96 -36.13
CA ASN A 244 -6.98 -15.46 -37.40
C ASN A 244 -8.43 -15.95 -37.26
N ASP A 245 -8.78 -16.63 -36.17
CA ASP A 245 -10.15 -17.06 -35.86
C ASP A 245 -11.06 -15.85 -35.61
N LEU A 246 -10.54 -14.81 -34.96
CA LEU A 246 -11.22 -13.50 -34.84
C LEU A 246 -11.38 -12.82 -36.20
N ALA A 247 -10.43 -12.96 -37.13
CA ALA A 247 -10.56 -12.46 -38.50
C ALA A 247 -11.61 -13.26 -39.31
N ALA A 248 -11.66 -14.58 -39.15
CA ALA A 248 -12.68 -15.44 -39.74
C ALA A 248 -14.08 -15.13 -39.17
N CYS A 249 -14.20 -14.90 -37.85
CA CYS A 249 -15.43 -14.42 -37.22
C CYS A 249 -15.81 -13.04 -37.75
N LYS A 250 -14.87 -12.09 -37.88
CA LYS A 250 -15.10 -10.78 -38.52
C LYS A 250 -15.45 -10.87 -40.01
N SER A 251 -15.22 -12.00 -40.68
CA SER A 251 -15.71 -12.26 -42.04
C SER A 251 -17.15 -12.76 -42.00
N ARG A 252 -17.43 -13.80 -41.20
CA ARG A 252 -18.76 -14.41 -41.07
C ARG A 252 -19.81 -13.50 -40.40
N LEU A 253 -19.37 -12.55 -39.57
CA LEU A 253 -20.22 -11.50 -39.01
C LEU A 253 -20.61 -10.45 -40.05
N ARG A 254 -19.75 -10.19 -41.07
CA ARG A 254 -20.07 -9.30 -42.20
C ARG A 254 -21.11 -9.94 -43.12
N SER A 255 -20.93 -11.20 -43.52
CA SER A 255 -21.92 -11.89 -44.36
C SER A 255 -23.31 -11.97 -43.70
N LEU A 256 -23.38 -12.17 -42.38
CA LEU A 256 -24.63 -12.14 -41.61
C LEU A 256 -25.21 -10.72 -41.39
N HIS A 257 -24.44 -9.66 -41.67
CA HIS A 257 -24.91 -8.27 -41.68
C HIS A 257 -25.50 -7.89 -43.05
N GLU A 258 -24.83 -8.29 -44.14
CA GLU A 258 -25.33 -8.15 -45.51
C GLU A 258 -26.74 -8.76 -45.67
N GLU A 259 -26.89 -10.02 -45.26
CA GLU A 259 -28.13 -10.79 -45.45
C GLU A 259 -29.33 -10.23 -44.66
N LYS A 260 -29.08 -9.54 -43.53
CA LYS A 260 -30.10 -8.88 -42.71
C LYS A 260 -30.40 -7.43 -43.09
N ARG A 261 -29.72 -6.86 -44.10
CA ARG A 261 -29.96 -5.46 -44.53
C ARG A 261 -31.20 -5.31 -45.43
N LEU A 262 -31.77 -6.42 -45.91
CA LEU A 262 -33.04 -6.45 -46.64
C LEU A 262 -34.21 -6.80 -45.71
N LYS A 263 -35.23 -5.92 -45.68
CA LYS A 263 -36.53 -6.00 -44.95
C LYS A 263 -36.51 -5.64 -43.45
N ARG A 264 -36.89 -4.38 -43.18
CA ARG A 264 -37.71 -3.93 -42.03
C ARG A 264 -39.18 -3.79 -42.51
N PRO A 265 -40.24 -3.61 -41.67
CA PRO A 265 -40.21 -3.01 -40.32
C PRO A 265 -41.20 -3.54 -39.23
N ALA A 266 -41.10 -2.91 -38.04
CA ALA A 266 -42.19 -2.49 -37.12
C ALA A 266 -42.73 -3.40 -35.98
N ILE A 267 -43.16 -2.70 -34.90
CA ILE A 267 -44.20 -3.01 -33.87
C ILE A 267 -43.85 -3.84 -32.59
N GLN A 268 -43.85 -3.09 -31.46
CA GLN A 268 -44.40 -3.32 -30.09
C GLN A 268 -44.09 -4.56 -29.18
N THR A 269 -43.80 -4.19 -27.90
CA THR A 269 -44.25 -4.77 -26.59
C THR A 269 -43.67 -6.04 -25.93
N ARG A 270 -43.32 -5.83 -24.64
CA ARG A 270 -43.47 -6.68 -23.43
C ARG A 270 -42.80 -8.07 -23.29
N ARG A 271 -41.89 -8.12 -22.29
CA ARG A 271 -41.76 -9.07 -21.15
C ARG A 271 -41.74 -10.60 -21.39
N ARG A 272 -40.70 -11.21 -20.78
CA ARG A 272 -40.59 -12.61 -20.26
C ARG A 272 -40.72 -13.75 -21.27
N LEU A 273 -39.68 -14.58 -21.34
CA LEU A 273 -39.67 -15.86 -20.62
C LEU A 273 -38.26 -16.46 -20.55
N GLU A 274 -38.05 -17.34 -19.57
CA GLU A 274 -36.93 -18.29 -19.51
C GLU A 274 -37.44 -19.68 -19.94
N HIS A 275 -36.53 -20.67 -20.00
CA HIS A 275 -36.82 -22.11 -20.14
C HIS A 275 -37.36 -22.58 -21.51
N GLN A 276 -36.46 -23.02 -22.38
CA GLN A 276 -36.67 -24.18 -23.26
C GLN A 276 -35.34 -24.90 -23.47
N ILE A 277 -35.37 -26.23 -23.59
CA ILE A 277 -34.21 -27.10 -23.87
C ILE A 277 -34.44 -27.75 -25.24
N PRO A 278 -33.49 -27.70 -26.19
CA PRO A 278 -33.66 -28.29 -27.52
C PRO A 278 -33.83 -29.82 -27.51
N ILE A 279 -34.52 -30.32 -28.53
CA ILE A 279 -34.92 -31.74 -28.69
C ILE A 279 -33.81 -32.63 -29.30
N GLU A 280 -32.66 -32.04 -29.65
CA GLU A 280 -31.55 -32.66 -30.41
C GLU A 280 -30.68 -33.65 -29.59
N LEU A 281 -31.15 -34.13 -28.44
CA LEU A 281 -30.49 -35.12 -27.58
C LEU A 281 -31.18 -36.51 -27.59
N LEU A 282 -32.13 -36.72 -28.51
CA LEU A 282 -32.81 -38.01 -28.74
C LEU A 282 -32.52 -38.55 -30.15
N LEU A 283 -31.29 -39.06 -30.32
CA LEU A 283 -30.81 -40.09 -31.25
C LEU A 283 -29.29 -40.20 -30.99
N PRO A 284 -28.73 -41.41 -30.78
CA PRO A 284 -28.85 -42.52 -31.74
C PRO A 284 -29.31 -43.86 -31.13
N LEU A 285 -29.94 -44.71 -31.96
CA LEU A 285 -29.86 -46.17 -31.95
C LEU A 285 -30.81 -46.74 -33.03
N THR A 286 -30.35 -46.79 -34.28
CA THR A 286 -31.04 -47.46 -35.39
C THR A 286 -30.01 -48.04 -36.35
N ASP A 287 -29.50 -49.24 -36.06
CA ASP A 287 -28.74 -50.03 -37.03
C ASP A 287 -28.92 -51.54 -36.75
N SER A 288 -29.18 -52.31 -37.83
CA SER A 288 -29.35 -53.77 -37.93
C SER A 288 -30.28 -54.54 -36.95
N SER A 289 -31.19 -55.34 -37.52
CA SER A 289 -31.75 -56.64 -37.03
C SER A 289 -32.17 -56.76 -35.54
N ASP A 290 -33.42 -57.08 -35.22
CA ASP A 290 -34.16 -58.25 -35.73
C ASP A 290 -35.62 -57.97 -36.14
N GLU A 291 -36.20 -58.89 -36.92
CA GLU A 291 -37.63 -58.92 -37.25
C GLU A 291 -38.45 -59.67 -36.17
N GLU A 292 -39.77 -59.73 -36.35
CA GLU A 292 -40.72 -60.46 -35.50
C GLU A 292 -40.83 -59.98 -34.03
N ASN A 293 -41.49 -58.84 -33.82
CA ASN A 293 -42.72 -58.89 -33.00
C ASN A 293 -43.75 -57.80 -33.32
N GLN A 294 -44.90 -58.29 -33.80
CA GLN A 294 -46.26 -57.82 -33.54
C GLN A 294 -46.64 -56.38 -33.92
N GLU A 295 -47.37 -56.31 -35.05
CA GLU A 295 -48.37 -55.28 -35.30
C GLU A 295 -49.43 -55.26 -34.20
N GLU A 296 -49.58 -54.15 -33.48
CA GLU A 296 -50.87 -53.74 -32.91
C GLU A 296 -50.89 -52.21 -32.69
N CYS A 297 -52.10 -51.61 -32.58
CA CYS A 297 -52.32 -50.18 -32.39
C CYS A 297 -51.81 -49.22 -33.48
N CYS A 298 -51.94 -49.59 -34.75
CA CYS A 298 -51.96 -48.62 -35.84
C CYS A 298 -53.33 -47.88 -35.89
N HIS A 299 -53.57 -46.91 -34.98
CA HIS A 299 -54.53 -45.79 -35.13
C HIS A 299 -54.64 -44.93 -33.85
N CYS A 300 -54.02 -43.74 -33.79
CA CYS A 300 -54.55 -42.55 -33.07
C CYS A 300 -53.77 -41.21 -33.20
N ILE A 301 -52.67 -41.11 -33.95
CA ILE A 301 -51.97 -39.81 -34.16
C ILE A 301 -52.11 -39.32 -35.61
N ASN A 302 -53.35 -39.09 -36.02
CA ASN A 302 -53.64 -38.39 -37.29
C ASN A 302 -54.82 -37.39 -37.14
N SER A 303 -54.96 -36.78 -35.95
CA SER A 303 -55.86 -35.64 -35.66
C SER A 303 -55.54 -34.96 -34.31
N ILE A 304 -54.46 -34.18 -34.23
CA ILE A 304 -54.30 -33.14 -33.20
C ILE A 304 -53.82 -31.86 -33.90
N LYS A 305 -54.47 -30.72 -33.64
CA LYS A 305 -54.09 -29.41 -34.19
C LYS A 305 -53.39 -28.56 -33.12
N PRO A 306 -52.40 -27.72 -33.49
CA PRO A 306 -51.62 -26.96 -32.52
C PRO A 306 -52.36 -25.68 -32.06
N ASN A 307 -53.34 -25.81 -31.16
CA ASN A 307 -53.80 -24.73 -30.25
C ASN A 307 -54.83 -25.24 -29.24
N GLU A 308 -54.42 -26.08 -28.28
CA GLU A 308 -55.25 -26.39 -27.11
C GLU A 308 -54.36 -26.74 -25.89
N PRO A 309 -54.52 -26.06 -24.73
CA PRO A 309 -53.80 -26.43 -23.51
C PRO A 309 -54.54 -27.54 -22.76
N GLN A 310 -53.79 -28.47 -22.15
CA GLN A 310 -54.28 -29.69 -21.46
C GLN A 310 -54.73 -30.82 -22.39
N ALA A 311 -53.77 -31.47 -23.06
CA ALA A 311 -53.95 -32.87 -23.43
C ALA A 311 -53.92 -33.75 -22.17
N GLN A 312 -54.97 -34.53 -21.92
CA GLN A 312 -54.92 -35.60 -20.91
C GLN A 312 -53.93 -36.68 -21.37
N VAL A 313 -53.08 -37.15 -20.46
CA VAL A 313 -52.26 -38.34 -20.73
C VAL A 313 -53.18 -39.55 -20.78
N CYS A 314 -53.10 -40.36 -21.85
CA CYS A 314 -53.84 -41.61 -21.93
C CYS A 314 -53.37 -42.56 -20.82
N ASN A 315 -54.31 -43.11 -20.04
CA ASN A 315 -54.00 -43.94 -18.86
C ASN A 315 -53.77 -45.42 -19.19
N GLU A 316 -53.77 -45.82 -20.46
CA GLU A 316 -53.84 -47.23 -20.88
C GLU A 316 -52.48 -47.85 -21.27
N CYS A 317 -51.36 -47.38 -20.67
CA CYS A 317 -50.06 -48.05 -20.82
C CYS A 317 -49.18 -47.93 -19.56
N PRO A 318 -49.26 -48.88 -18.60
CA PRO A 318 -48.50 -48.83 -17.35
C PRO A 318 -46.98 -48.82 -17.54
N GLN A 319 -46.47 -49.61 -18.48
CA GLN A 319 -45.02 -49.75 -18.74
C GLN A 319 -44.39 -48.42 -19.20
N LEU A 320 -45.11 -47.62 -20.00
CA LEU A 320 -44.62 -46.32 -20.46
C LEU A 320 -44.56 -45.30 -19.32
N GLN A 321 -45.52 -45.32 -18.39
CA GLN A 321 -45.50 -44.47 -17.20
C GLN A 321 -44.34 -44.83 -16.26
N GLU A 322 -44.04 -46.12 -16.06
CA GLU A 322 -42.92 -46.54 -15.21
C GLU A 322 -41.56 -46.16 -15.82
N GLN A 323 -41.35 -46.41 -17.12
CA GLN A 323 -40.13 -45.96 -17.81
C GLN A 323 -39.97 -44.43 -17.77
N LEU A 324 -41.05 -43.67 -18.02
CA LEU A 324 -41.02 -42.20 -17.92
C LEU A 324 -40.71 -41.75 -16.49
N HIS A 325 -41.24 -42.41 -15.46
CA HIS A 325 -40.96 -42.07 -14.07
C HIS A 325 -39.50 -42.38 -13.69
N GLN A 326 -38.93 -43.51 -14.15
CA GLN A 326 -37.52 -43.83 -13.96
C GLN A 326 -36.62 -42.80 -14.65
N LEU A 327 -36.90 -42.43 -15.92
CA LEU A 327 -36.21 -41.37 -16.63
C LEU A 327 -36.29 -40.02 -15.90
N GLN A 328 -37.47 -39.63 -15.41
CA GLN A 328 -37.63 -38.40 -14.63
C GLN A 328 -36.88 -38.43 -13.30
N GLN A 329 -36.79 -39.59 -12.61
CA GLN A 329 -35.96 -39.72 -11.42
C GLN A 329 -34.47 -39.63 -11.76
N GLU A 330 -34.03 -40.26 -12.85
CA GLU A 330 -32.62 -40.28 -13.23
C GLU A 330 -32.16 -38.91 -13.74
N ILE A 331 -33.00 -38.22 -14.53
CA ILE A 331 -32.83 -36.82 -14.91
C ILE A 331 -32.78 -35.96 -13.63
N ARG A 332 -33.74 -36.06 -12.69
CA ARG A 332 -33.67 -35.32 -11.43
C ARG A 332 -32.36 -35.58 -10.66
N ARG A 333 -31.89 -36.82 -10.57
CA ARG A 333 -30.61 -37.16 -9.92
C ARG A 333 -29.41 -36.56 -10.66
N LYS A 334 -29.41 -36.59 -11.99
CA LYS A 334 -28.37 -35.98 -12.85
C LYS A 334 -28.39 -34.46 -12.75
N THR A 335 -29.55 -33.81 -12.88
CA THR A 335 -29.73 -32.36 -12.73
C THR A 335 -29.38 -31.88 -11.33
N VAL A 336 -29.78 -32.58 -10.25
CA VAL A 336 -29.39 -32.21 -8.87
C VAL A 336 -27.89 -32.39 -8.66
N ARG A 337 -27.27 -33.45 -9.20
CA ARG A 337 -25.79 -33.57 -9.19
C ARG A 337 -25.12 -32.45 -9.98
N LEU A 338 -25.67 -32.05 -11.13
CA LEU A 338 -25.14 -30.96 -11.94
C LEU A 338 -25.31 -29.61 -11.24
N LEU A 339 -26.44 -29.38 -10.57
CA LEU A 339 -26.68 -28.19 -9.73
C LEU A 339 -25.73 -28.16 -8.54
N LEU A 340 -25.53 -29.27 -7.83
CA LEU A 340 -24.57 -29.37 -6.74
C LEU A 340 -23.12 -29.19 -7.23
N LEU A 341 -22.76 -29.72 -8.40
CA LEU A 341 -21.45 -29.48 -9.03
C LEU A 341 -21.30 -28.03 -9.51
N SER A 342 -22.37 -27.38 -9.98
CA SER A 342 -22.35 -25.96 -10.33
C SER A 342 -22.33 -25.04 -9.10
N LEU A 343 -22.90 -25.48 -7.97
CA LEU A 343 -22.85 -24.78 -6.69
C LEU A 343 -21.50 -24.98 -5.98
N LEU A 344 -20.89 -26.17 -6.07
CA LEU A 344 -19.49 -26.36 -5.67
C LEU A 344 -18.55 -25.59 -6.60
N GLY A 345 -18.80 -25.59 -7.91
CA GLY A 345 -18.01 -24.85 -8.89
C GLY A 345 -18.11 -23.34 -8.69
N ALA A 346 -19.32 -22.81 -8.49
CA ALA A 346 -19.55 -21.42 -8.11
C ALA A 346 -19.01 -21.09 -6.72
N GLY A 347 -19.04 -22.03 -5.77
CA GLY A 347 -18.41 -21.87 -4.45
C GLY A 347 -16.88 -21.83 -4.52
N LEU A 348 -16.27 -22.65 -5.38
CA LEU A 348 -14.83 -22.67 -5.65
C LEU A 348 -14.37 -21.46 -6.47
N LEU A 349 -15.23 -20.94 -7.35
CA LEU A 349 -14.98 -19.69 -8.10
C LEU A 349 -15.24 -18.44 -7.25
N ALA A 350 -16.22 -18.45 -6.33
CA ALA A 350 -16.42 -17.39 -5.33
C ALA A 350 -15.39 -17.47 -4.20
N ALA A 351 -14.70 -18.60 -4.04
CA ALA A 351 -13.45 -18.72 -3.30
C ALA A 351 -12.24 -18.19 -4.09
N SER A 352 -12.45 -17.36 -5.12
CA SER A 352 -11.44 -16.47 -5.69
C SER A 352 -10.94 -15.50 -4.62
N MET A 353 -9.90 -15.93 -3.90
CA MET A 353 -9.07 -15.16 -2.97
C MET A 353 -9.73 -13.88 -2.42
N VAL A 354 -10.56 -14.03 -1.39
CA VAL A 354 -10.86 -12.90 -0.50
C VAL A 354 -9.59 -12.60 0.28
N GLU A 355 -8.70 -11.82 -0.34
CA GLU A 355 -7.57 -11.23 0.36
C GLU A 355 -8.13 -10.34 1.45
N ALA A 356 -7.94 -10.77 2.71
CA ALA A 356 -8.31 -9.95 3.84
C ALA A 356 -7.34 -8.78 3.90
N ILE A 357 -7.79 -7.62 3.45
CA ILE A 357 -7.06 -6.35 3.51
C ILE A 357 -7.66 -5.53 4.66
N VAL A 358 -6.79 -4.99 5.51
CA VAL A 358 -7.20 -4.19 6.68
C VAL A 358 -6.52 -2.83 6.68
N ALA A 359 -7.16 -1.84 7.30
CA ALA A 359 -6.62 -0.49 7.41
C ALA A 359 -6.53 0.01 8.87
N GLY A 360 -5.62 0.94 9.11
CA GLY A 360 -5.55 1.74 10.33
C GLY A 360 -5.65 3.22 9.99
N VAL A 361 -6.50 3.96 10.71
CA VAL A 361 -6.76 5.37 10.41
C VAL A 361 -6.36 6.25 11.59
N ASP A 362 -5.37 7.11 11.35
CA ASP A 362 -5.23 8.35 12.11
C ASP A 362 -6.36 9.28 11.67
N PHE A 363 -7.35 9.53 12.52
CA PHE A 363 -8.46 10.46 12.25
C PHE A 363 -8.27 11.77 13.03
N GLY A 364 -7.09 12.38 12.90
CA GLY A 364 -6.77 13.69 13.46
C GLY A 364 -7.74 14.80 13.03
N GLY A 365 -8.01 15.74 13.93
CA GLY A 365 -9.05 16.78 13.75
C GLY A 365 -8.86 17.73 12.56
N GLU A 366 -7.65 17.79 11.99
CA GLU A 366 -7.32 18.60 10.80
C GLU A 366 -6.83 17.76 9.61
N PHE A 367 -6.13 16.64 9.86
CA PHE A 367 -5.63 15.75 8.82
C PHE A 367 -5.78 14.29 9.23
N PHE A 368 -6.43 13.50 8.38
CA PHE A 368 -6.46 12.05 8.49
C PHE A 368 -5.38 11.40 7.62
N LYS A 369 -4.96 10.18 8.01
CA LYS A 369 -4.01 9.33 7.27
C LYS A 369 -4.46 7.88 7.39
N VAL A 370 -4.34 7.13 6.30
CA VAL A 370 -4.68 5.70 6.29
C VAL A 370 -3.41 4.88 6.05
N ALA A 371 -3.19 3.88 6.89
CA ALA A 371 -2.19 2.84 6.72
C ALA A 371 -2.88 1.55 6.29
N LEU A 372 -2.34 0.88 5.27
CA LEU A 372 -2.87 -0.33 4.67
C LEU A 372 -2.01 -1.55 5.00
N VAL A 373 -2.65 -2.71 5.10
CA VAL A 373 -1.98 -4.02 5.20
C VAL A 373 -2.63 -4.99 4.22
N LYS A 374 -1.85 -5.51 3.26
CA LYS A 374 -2.24 -6.63 2.39
C LYS A 374 -1.40 -7.87 2.74
N PRO A 375 -1.87 -9.10 2.45
CA PRO A 375 -1.05 -10.29 2.61
C PRO A 375 0.25 -10.21 1.78
N GLY A 376 1.40 -10.49 2.41
CA GLY A 376 2.70 -10.49 1.74
C GLY A 376 3.35 -9.12 1.48
N THR A 377 2.64 -8.00 1.68
CA THR A 377 3.21 -6.64 1.58
C THR A 377 3.65 -6.14 2.96
N PRO A 378 4.55 -5.14 3.04
CA PRO A 378 4.74 -4.36 4.26
C PRO A 378 3.51 -3.50 4.56
N PHE A 379 3.55 -2.81 5.71
CA PHE A 379 2.61 -1.75 6.07
C PHE A 379 2.92 -0.49 5.25
N GLU A 380 1.93 0.06 4.56
CA GLU A 380 2.12 1.20 3.66
C GLU A 380 1.13 2.32 3.98
N ILE A 381 1.54 3.59 3.86
CA ILE A 381 0.62 4.74 3.97
C ILE A 381 -0.02 4.99 2.62
N VAL A 382 -1.36 4.98 2.59
CA VAL A 382 -2.19 5.33 1.43
C VAL A 382 -1.93 6.78 1.05
N THR A 383 -1.63 7.04 -0.22
CA THR A 383 -1.58 8.38 -0.78
C THR A 383 -2.92 8.77 -1.40
N ASN A 384 -3.34 10.03 -1.22
CA ASN A 384 -4.52 10.57 -1.88
C ASN A 384 -4.24 10.93 -3.36
N VAL A 385 -5.27 11.43 -4.05
CA VAL A 385 -5.24 11.76 -5.49
C VAL A 385 -4.18 12.80 -5.89
N HIS A 386 -3.65 13.59 -4.95
CA HIS A 386 -2.54 14.53 -5.17
C HIS A 386 -1.19 13.96 -4.70
N SER A 387 -1.07 12.64 -4.54
CA SER A 387 0.10 11.92 -4.02
C SER A 387 0.54 12.32 -2.59
N LYS A 388 -0.31 13.01 -1.82
CA LYS A 388 0.00 13.36 -0.41
C LYS A 388 -0.29 12.16 0.49
N ARG A 389 0.55 11.98 1.53
CA ARG A 389 0.44 10.94 2.57
C ARG A 389 -0.52 11.29 3.72
N LYS A 390 -1.21 12.42 3.62
CA LYS A 390 -2.28 12.87 4.54
C LYS A 390 -3.28 13.75 3.81
N THR A 391 -4.53 13.73 4.26
CA THR A 391 -5.67 14.41 3.63
C THR A 391 -6.38 15.25 4.68
N GLU A 392 -6.81 16.45 4.30
CA GLU A 392 -7.50 17.41 5.17
C GLU A 392 -8.86 16.84 5.65
N THR A 393 -9.12 16.87 6.96
CA THR A 393 -10.32 16.30 7.62
C THR A 393 -11.52 17.25 7.48
N MET A 394 -12.01 17.40 6.24
CA MET A 394 -13.14 18.28 5.92
C MET A 394 -13.88 17.84 4.65
N VAL A 395 -15.13 18.29 4.54
CA VAL A 395 -15.98 18.17 3.35
C VAL A 395 -16.51 19.56 2.98
N ALA A 396 -16.56 19.87 1.68
CA ALA A 396 -17.15 21.11 1.18
C ALA A 396 -18.16 20.84 0.06
N PHE A 397 -19.11 21.75 -0.10
CA PHE A 397 -20.15 21.69 -1.12
C PHE A 397 -20.00 22.86 -2.09
N ASP A 398 -19.84 22.57 -3.38
CA ASP A 398 -19.83 23.55 -4.46
C ASP A 398 -21.06 23.31 -5.36
N GLY A 399 -22.17 23.97 -5.02
CA GLY A 399 -23.49 23.59 -5.54
C GLY A 399 -23.86 22.19 -5.04
N ASP A 400 -24.27 21.31 -5.97
CA ASP A 400 -24.64 19.93 -5.66
C ASP A 400 -23.44 18.96 -5.59
N GLU A 401 -22.19 19.45 -5.71
CA GLU A 401 -20.97 18.65 -5.67
C GLU A 401 -20.28 18.63 -4.30
N ARG A 402 -19.94 17.44 -3.81
CA ARG A 402 -19.13 17.25 -2.60
C ARG A 402 -17.65 17.11 -2.96
N LEU A 403 -16.85 18.00 -2.38
CA LEU A 403 -15.40 18.04 -2.46
C LEU A 403 -14.80 17.65 -1.11
N TYR A 404 -13.57 17.13 -1.15
CA TYR A 404 -12.86 16.61 0.03
C TYR A 404 -11.40 17.08 0.03
N GLY A 405 -10.71 16.92 1.16
CA GLY A 405 -9.26 17.15 1.23
C GLY A 405 -8.83 18.57 0.79
N ALA A 406 -7.86 18.63 -0.13
CA ALA A 406 -7.29 19.89 -0.60
C ALA A 406 -8.27 20.74 -1.44
N ASP A 407 -9.17 20.08 -2.17
CA ASP A 407 -10.19 20.77 -2.98
C ASP A 407 -11.24 21.40 -2.06
N ALA A 408 -11.65 20.67 -1.01
CA ALA A 408 -12.50 21.22 0.05
C ALA A 408 -11.83 22.38 0.80
N ALA A 409 -10.53 22.28 1.10
CA ALA A 409 -9.78 23.37 1.74
C ALA A 409 -9.71 24.62 0.83
N THR A 410 -9.58 24.43 -0.48
CA THR A 410 -9.58 25.50 -1.47
C THR A 410 -10.94 26.19 -1.56
N VAL A 411 -12.04 25.42 -1.62
CA VAL A 411 -13.40 25.97 -1.58
C VAL A 411 -13.72 26.61 -0.23
N GLY A 412 -13.17 26.12 0.89
CA GLY A 412 -13.37 26.69 2.21
C GLY A 412 -12.83 28.12 2.40
N VAL A 413 -11.83 28.54 1.63
CA VAL A 413 -11.39 29.94 1.58
C VAL A 413 -12.32 30.80 0.71
N ARG A 414 -12.98 30.19 -0.30
CA ARG A 414 -13.88 30.88 -1.25
C ARG A 414 -15.31 31.03 -0.73
N ARG A 415 -15.85 29.99 -0.10
CA ARG A 415 -17.23 29.87 0.43
C ARG A 415 -17.24 29.11 1.77
N PRO A 416 -16.72 29.70 2.87
CA PRO A 416 -16.62 29.01 4.17
C PRO A 416 -17.97 28.56 4.76
N GLN A 417 -19.10 29.13 4.31
CA GLN A 417 -20.45 28.73 4.71
C GLN A 417 -20.83 27.32 4.24
N THR A 418 -20.18 26.78 3.20
CA THR A 418 -20.46 25.45 2.65
C THR A 418 -19.29 24.48 2.81
N ALA A 419 -18.29 24.80 3.64
CA ALA A 419 -17.08 24.01 3.85
C ALA A 419 -16.87 23.67 5.34
N TYR A 420 -17.17 22.42 5.69
CA TYR A 420 -17.21 21.95 7.07
C TYR A 420 -15.88 21.28 7.46
N ALA A 421 -15.00 22.06 8.09
CA ALA A 421 -13.79 21.60 8.79
C ALA A 421 -14.02 21.53 10.32
N GLN A 422 -13.09 20.90 11.05
CA GLN A 422 -13.16 20.69 12.52
C GLN A 422 -14.35 19.84 13.00
N ILE A 423 -15.06 19.16 12.08
CA ILE A 423 -16.26 18.35 12.34
C ILE A 423 -16.08 17.27 13.42
N ARG A 424 -14.84 16.82 13.69
CA ARG A 424 -14.50 15.89 14.76
C ARG A 424 -14.91 16.38 16.16
N ARG A 425 -14.95 17.71 16.40
CA ARG A 425 -15.37 18.34 17.66
C ARG A 425 -16.89 18.31 17.89
N LEU A 426 -17.67 17.99 16.85
CA LEU A 426 -19.14 18.00 16.90
C LEU A 426 -19.74 16.62 17.20
N LEU A 427 -18.95 15.55 17.09
CA LEU A 427 -19.36 14.18 17.39
C LEU A 427 -19.72 14.04 18.88
N GLY A 428 -20.86 13.43 19.19
CA GLY A 428 -21.23 13.05 20.57
C GLY A 428 -21.19 14.20 21.59
N SER A 429 -21.39 15.45 21.14
CA SER A 429 -21.28 16.68 21.94
C SER A 429 -22.53 17.56 21.74
N THR A 430 -22.71 18.61 22.54
CA THR A 430 -23.84 19.56 22.45
C THR A 430 -23.35 21.01 22.30
N LEU A 431 -24.26 21.98 22.12
CA LEU A 431 -23.86 23.40 22.06
C LEU A 431 -23.35 23.98 23.41
N SER A 432 -23.51 23.27 24.54
CA SER A 432 -22.93 23.72 25.83
C SER A 432 -21.49 23.26 26.04
N ASP A 433 -20.94 22.47 25.12
CA ASP A 433 -19.53 22.10 25.08
C ASP A 433 -18.69 23.30 24.62
N PRO A 434 -17.70 23.78 25.42
CA PRO A 434 -16.84 24.89 25.02
C PRO A 434 -16.03 24.65 23.74
N GLN A 435 -15.77 23.40 23.34
CA GLN A 435 -15.14 23.09 22.05
C GLN A 435 -16.05 23.34 20.85
N VAL A 436 -17.36 23.37 21.08
CA VAL A 436 -18.39 23.55 20.05
C VAL A 436 -18.75 25.02 19.93
N SER A 437 -18.96 25.73 21.04
CA SER A 437 -19.23 27.18 21.00
C SER A 437 -18.01 27.97 20.51
N ALA A 438 -16.78 27.60 20.91
CA ALA A 438 -15.56 28.26 20.44
C ALA A 438 -15.36 28.22 18.91
N LEU A 439 -15.95 27.26 18.19
CA LEU A 439 -15.94 27.26 16.72
C LEU A 439 -16.64 28.51 16.15
N LEU A 440 -17.73 28.95 16.79
CA LEU A 440 -18.50 30.12 16.38
C LEU A 440 -17.91 31.40 16.99
N ASP A 441 -17.77 31.43 18.31
CA ASP A 441 -17.54 32.65 19.09
C ASP A 441 -16.07 33.10 19.12
N GLU A 442 -15.11 32.16 19.05
CA GLU A 442 -13.68 32.45 19.07
C GLU A 442 -12.99 32.24 17.72
N GLU A 443 -13.35 31.18 16.99
CA GLU A 443 -12.68 30.78 15.75
C GLU A 443 -13.36 31.33 14.49
N HIS A 444 -14.55 31.94 14.63
CA HIS A 444 -15.35 32.61 13.58
C HIS A 444 -15.70 31.71 12.38
N PHE A 445 -16.03 30.44 12.62
CA PHE A 445 -16.60 29.58 11.59
C PHE A 445 -18.07 29.95 11.34
N PRO A 446 -18.49 30.18 10.08
CA PRO A 446 -19.84 30.65 9.76
C PRO A 446 -20.85 29.48 9.71
N TYR A 447 -20.85 28.60 10.71
CA TYR A 447 -21.70 27.41 10.74
C TYR A 447 -23.03 27.71 11.45
N GLU A 448 -24.15 27.36 10.82
CA GLU A 448 -25.45 27.33 11.51
C GLU A 448 -25.63 26.00 12.24
N LEU A 449 -25.23 25.95 13.51
CA LEU A 449 -25.41 24.77 14.38
C LEU A 449 -26.83 24.72 14.98
N VAL A 450 -27.36 23.51 15.15
CA VAL A 450 -28.71 23.21 15.66
C VAL A 450 -28.64 22.02 16.62
N GLN A 451 -29.38 22.06 17.72
CA GLN A 451 -29.53 20.91 18.63
C GLN A 451 -30.60 19.93 18.16
N ASN A 452 -30.29 18.64 18.20
CA ASN A 452 -31.26 17.57 17.97
C ASN A 452 -31.92 17.14 19.29
N ALA A 453 -33.11 17.69 19.55
CA ALA A 453 -33.88 17.41 20.77
C ALA A 453 -34.24 15.92 20.95
N THR A 454 -34.41 15.13 19.87
CA THR A 454 -34.72 13.70 20.00
C THR A 454 -33.50 12.84 20.33
N ARG A 455 -32.29 13.40 20.26
CA ARG A 455 -31.01 12.74 20.59
C ARG A 455 -30.30 13.35 21.81
N GLY A 456 -31.02 14.06 22.70
CA GLY A 456 -30.40 14.67 23.88
C GLY A 456 -29.45 15.83 23.54
N GLY A 457 -29.83 16.65 22.54
CA GLY A 457 -29.13 17.89 22.21
C GLY A 457 -27.91 17.75 21.30
N THR A 458 -27.69 16.60 20.65
CA THR A 458 -26.55 16.40 19.72
C THR A 458 -26.55 17.39 18.57
N ILE A 459 -25.37 17.77 18.11
CA ILE A 459 -25.20 18.81 17.10
C ILE A 459 -25.57 18.31 15.70
N SER A 460 -26.32 19.15 14.99
CA SER A 460 -26.53 19.06 13.54
C SER A 460 -26.22 20.42 12.90
N LEU A 461 -25.78 20.43 11.66
CA LEU A 461 -25.38 21.64 10.93
C LEU A 461 -26.37 21.87 9.79
N LYS A 462 -26.90 23.08 9.64
CA LYS A 462 -27.70 23.41 8.45
C LYS A 462 -26.83 23.48 7.21
N HIS A 463 -27.41 23.07 6.09
CA HIS A 463 -26.83 23.22 4.77
C HIS A 463 -27.83 23.90 3.83
N GLY A 464 -27.55 25.17 3.51
CA GLY A 464 -28.50 26.05 2.84
C GLY A 464 -29.80 26.20 3.63
N LYS A 465 -30.94 26.28 2.93
CA LYS A 465 -32.28 26.42 3.54
C LYS A 465 -33.05 25.10 3.71
N THR A 466 -32.56 24.01 3.13
CA THR A 466 -33.35 22.78 2.92
C THR A 466 -32.78 21.54 3.59
N HIS A 467 -31.47 21.49 3.84
CA HIS A 467 -30.81 20.32 4.42
C HIS A 467 -30.25 20.63 5.80
N THR A 468 -30.10 19.59 6.62
CA THR A 468 -29.45 19.65 7.92
C THR A 468 -28.78 18.30 8.15
N PHE A 469 -27.47 18.30 8.36
CA PHE A 469 -26.66 17.10 8.54
C PHE A 469 -26.37 16.88 10.03
N HIS A 470 -26.51 15.65 10.51
CA HIS A 470 -25.96 15.28 11.81
C HIS A 470 -24.41 15.32 11.77
N ALA A 471 -23.76 15.60 12.90
CA ALA A 471 -22.30 15.62 12.99
C ALA A 471 -21.65 14.31 12.50
N GLU A 472 -22.28 13.17 12.80
CA GLU A 472 -21.86 11.85 12.35
C GLU A 472 -21.92 11.69 10.82
N GLU A 473 -22.87 12.35 10.14
CA GLU A 473 -23.03 12.24 8.68
C GLU A 473 -21.91 12.95 7.94
N LEU A 474 -21.50 14.14 8.38
CA LEU A 474 -20.35 14.84 7.79
C LEU A 474 -19.05 14.05 7.97
N VAL A 475 -18.88 13.39 9.13
CA VAL A 475 -17.74 12.49 9.36
C VAL A 475 -17.86 11.22 8.51
N ALA A 476 -19.05 10.65 8.35
CA ALA A 476 -19.31 9.53 7.45
C ALA A 476 -19.02 9.86 5.98
N MET A 477 -19.26 11.11 5.54
CA MET A 477 -18.84 11.58 4.21
C MET A 477 -17.32 11.59 4.04
N VAL A 478 -16.57 12.07 5.05
CA VAL A 478 -15.09 12.05 5.03
C VAL A 478 -14.58 10.61 5.10
N PHE A 479 -15.22 9.71 5.87
CA PHE A 479 -14.89 8.28 5.87
C PHE A 479 -15.22 7.58 4.54
N ALA A 480 -16.32 7.94 3.86
CA ALA A 480 -16.62 7.41 2.53
C ALA A 480 -15.56 7.84 1.50
N HIS A 481 -15.05 9.08 1.57
CA HIS A 481 -13.91 9.51 0.76
C HIS A 481 -12.60 8.79 1.14
N ALA A 482 -12.33 8.63 2.45
CA ALA A 482 -11.19 7.85 2.93
C ALA A 482 -11.24 6.39 2.46
N ARG A 483 -12.45 5.81 2.38
CA ARG A 483 -12.73 4.49 1.81
C ARG A 483 -12.43 4.46 0.32
N GLN A 484 -12.96 5.41 -0.47
CA GLN A 484 -12.69 5.50 -1.91
C GLN A 484 -11.18 5.58 -2.24
N ILE A 485 -10.40 6.40 -1.54
CA ILE A 485 -8.94 6.47 -1.79
C ILE A 485 -8.21 5.20 -1.33
N THR A 486 -8.69 4.55 -0.26
CA THR A 486 -8.10 3.30 0.24
C THR A 486 -8.41 2.13 -0.68
N ASP A 487 -9.65 2.01 -1.15
CA ASP A 487 -10.08 1.00 -2.12
C ASP A 487 -9.31 1.13 -3.45
N THR A 488 -9.11 2.37 -3.91
CA THR A 488 -8.33 2.68 -5.12
C THR A 488 -6.86 2.31 -4.97
N PHE A 489 -6.22 2.67 -3.85
CA PHE A 489 -4.82 2.30 -3.55
C PHE A 489 -4.66 0.79 -3.27
N ALA A 490 -5.70 0.15 -2.76
CA ALA A 490 -5.72 -1.28 -2.51
C ALA A 490 -6.01 -2.12 -3.77
N GLU A 491 -6.55 -1.52 -4.84
CA GLU A 491 -7.11 -2.19 -6.01
C GLU A 491 -8.25 -3.20 -5.66
N ALA A 492 -8.82 -3.07 -4.46
CA ALA A 492 -9.78 -3.99 -3.83
C ALA A 492 -10.50 -3.30 -2.66
N ALA A 493 -11.71 -3.75 -2.30
CA ALA A 493 -12.52 -3.09 -1.27
C ALA A 493 -12.03 -3.38 0.18
N VAL A 494 -11.70 -2.33 0.93
CA VAL A 494 -11.09 -2.39 2.27
C VAL A 494 -12.10 -1.95 3.34
N LYS A 495 -12.85 -2.91 3.88
CA LYS A 495 -13.93 -2.62 4.84
C LYS A 495 -13.52 -2.67 6.32
N ASP A 496 -12.37 -3.24 6.63
CA ASP A 496 -12.05 -3.71 7.99
C ASP A 496 -10.98 -2.81 8.62
N TRP A 497 -11.40 -1.85 9.45
CA TRP A 497 -10.57 -0.73 9.90
C TRP A 497 -10.35 -0.73 11.42
N VAL A 498 -9.22 -0.18 11.87
CA VAL A 498 -9.04 0.30 13.25
C VAL A 498 -8.93 1.81 13.24
N LEU A 499 -9.75 2.48 14.05
CA LEU A 499 -9.78 3.94 14.15
C LEU A 499 -9.03 4.40 15.40
N THR A 500 -8.20 5.43 15.23
CA THR A 500 -7.67 6.18 16.38
C THR A 500 -8.73 7.12 16.95
N VAL A 501 -8.69 7.34 18.27
CA VAL A 501 -9.46 8.38 18.97
C VAL A 501 -8.58 9.06 20.03
N PRO A 502 -8.83 10.33 20.37
CA PRO A 502 -8.18 10.95 21.51
C PRO A 502 -8.45 10.19 22.81
N ALA A 503 -7.47 10.14 23.72
CA ALA A 503 -7.61 9.45 25.00
C ALA A 503 -8.79 10.01 25.81
N PHE A 504 -9.03 11.32 25.72
CA PHE A 504 -10.11 12.03 26.41
C PHE A 504 -11.52 11.84 25.82
N PHE A 505 -11.68 11.14 24.71
CA PHE A 505 -13.02 10.92 24.14
C PHE A 505 -13.94 10.16 25.11
N SER A 506 -15.06 10.79 25.44
CA SER A 506 -16.18 10.23 26.20
C SER A 506 -16.81 9.03 25.49
N GLN A 507 -17.66 8.26 26.19
CA GLN A 507 -18.34 7.13 25.57
C GLN A 507 -19.31 7.55 24.46
N ALA A 508 -19.91 8.74 24.57
CA ALA A 508 -20.75 9.31 23.51
C ALA A 508 -19.95 9.67 22.26
N GLN A 509 -18.79 10.33 22.42
CA GLN A 509 -17.88 10.64 21.31
C GLN A 509 -17.32 9.36 20.65
N ARG A 510 -16.99 8.32 21.43
CA ARG A 510 -16.58 7.00 20.93
C ARG A 510 -17.70 6.31 20.15
N GLN A 511 -18.93 6.33 20.65
CA GLN A 511 -20.08 5.74 19.96
C GLN A 511 -20.45 6.52 18.68
N ALA A 512 -20.41 7.85 18.70
CA ALA A 512 -20.63 8.68 17.51
C ALA A 512 -19.58 8.43 16.40
N MET A 513 -18.33 8.12 16.77
CA MET A 513 -17.30 7.68 15.82
C MET A 513 -17.63 6.34 15.16
N LEU A 514 -18.15 5.38 15.94
CA LEU A 514 -18.61 4.08 15.43
C LEU A 514 -19.84 4.23 14.53
N ASP A 515 -20.81 5.06 14.94
CA ASP A 515 -22.03 5.34 14.18
C ASP A 515 -21.70 5.98 12.82
N ALA A 516 -20.77 6.95 12.77
CA ALA A 516 -20.28 7.56 11.54
C ALA A 516 -19.54 6.56 10.63
N ALA A 517 -18.72 5.66 11.21
CA ALA A 517 -18.02 4.62 10.44
C ALA A 517 -19.01 3.62 9.81
N GLU A 518 -20.01 3.18 10.58
CA GLU A 518 -21.06 2.27 10.11
C GLU A 518 -21.87 2.89 8.96
N ILE A 519 -22.26 4.16 9.08
CA ILE A 519 -22.96 4.90 8.00
C ILE A 519 -22.08 5.03 6.74
N SER A 520 -20.75 5.14 6.91
CA SER A 520 -19.80 5.12 5.78
C SER A 520 -19.52 3.72 5.21
N GLY A 521 -20.21 2.67 5.70
CA GLY A 521 -20.03 1.29 5.24
C GLY A 521 -18.71 0.64 5.67
N VAL A 522 -18.05 1.19 6.69
CA VAL A 522 -16.79 0.72 7.26
C VAL A 522 -17.07 -0.08 8.53
N ARG A 523 -16.47 -1.27 8.66
CA ARG A 523 -16.54 -2.12 9.85
C ARG A 523 -15.31 -1.88 10.73
N VAL A 524 -15.53 -1.20 11.85
CA VAL A 524 -14.50 -0.94 12.85
C VAL A 524 -14.23 -2.20 13.68
N LEU A 525 -12.99 -2.70 13.66
CA LEU A 525 -12.53 -3.84 14.44
C LEU A 525 -12.17 -3.47 15.88
N SER A 526 -11.70 -2.24 16.09
CA SER A 526 -11.32 -1.66 17.39
C SER A 526 -11.20 -0.15 17.22
N LEU A 527 -11.59 0.61 18.24
CA LEU A 527 -10.98 1.91 18.51
C LEU A 527 -9.61 1.68 19.20
N ILE A 528 -8.71 2.64 19.10
CA ILE A 528 -7.43 2.68 19.84
C ILE A 528 -7.11 4.13 20.23
N ASN A 529 -6.56 4.38 21.42
CA ASN A 529 -6.17 5.73 21.80
C ASN A 529 -4.97 6.20 20.93
N GLU A 530 -4.97 7.45 20.47
CA GLU A 530 -3.94 8.03 19.57
C GLU A 530 -2.50 7.72 20.04
N ASN A 531 -2.18 8.03 21.30
CA ASN A 531 -0.85 7.79 21.86
C ASN A 531 -0.53 6.29 22.02
N THR A 532 -1.52 5.44 22.37
CA THR A 532 -1.35 3.98 22.43
C THR A 532 -1.03 3.40 21.06
N ALA A 533 -1.61 3.94 19.98
CA ALA A 533 -1.27 3.51 18.63
C ALA A 533 0.19 3.85 18.28
N ALA A 534 0.68 5.03 18.64
CA ALA A 534 2.08 5.38 18.47
C ALA A 534 3.04 4.52 19.33
N ALA A 535 2.67 4.25 20.59
CA ALA A 535 3.41 3.35 21.48
C ALA A 535 3.46 1.90 20.94
N LEU A 536 2.35 1.42 20.35
CA LEU A 536 2.29 0.14 19.65
C LEU A 536 3.22 0.12 18.43
N GLN A 537 3.26 1.19 17.64
CA GLN A 537 4.20 1.31 16.53
C GLN A 537 5.67 1.32 17.01
N LEU A 538 5.97 1.94 18.15
CA LEU A 538 7.31 1.89 18.75
C LEU A 538 7.68 0.45 19.15
N ALA A 539 6.78 -0.26 19.84
CA ALA A 539 6.99 -1.66 20.26
C ALA A 539 7.16 -2.66 19.09
N VAL A 540 6.71 -2.31 17.87
CA VAL A 540 6.92 -3.11 16.66
C VAL A 540 8.38 -3.06 16.19
N HIS A 541 9.05 -1.92 16.31
CA HIS A 541 10.45 -1.74 15.88
C HIS A 541 11.45 -1.93 17.02
N ALA A 542 11.07 -1.56 18.25
CA ALA A 542 11.91 -1.69 19.43
C ALA A 542 12.16 -3.16 19.82
N SER A 543 13.26 -3.39 20.53
CA SER A 543 13.53 -4.62 21.26
C SER A 543 14.48 -4.31 22.41
N TYR A 544 13.98 -4.42 23.63
CA TYR A 544 14.75 -4.31 24.87
C TYR A 544 15.25 -5.70 25.27
N ASP A 545 16.30 -5.83 26.08
CA ASP A 545 16.70 -7.14 26.60
C ASP A 545 15.70 -7.59 27.68
N PRO A 546 15.32 -8.88 27.77
CA PRO A 546 14.57 -9.40 28.93
C PRO A 546 15.27 -9.21 30.29
N GLU A 547 16.59 -8.98 30.30
CA GLU A 547 17.36 -8.65 31.51
C GLU A 547 17.41 -7.12 31.79
N ASP A 548 17.00 -6.26 30.85
CA ASP A 548 16.87 -4.82 31.07
C ASP A 548 15.72 -4.51 32.04
N LYS A 549 15.84 -3.38 32.77
CA LYS A 549 14.71 -2.82 33.51
C LYS A 549 13.64 -2.32 32.53
N PRO A 550 12.34 -2.40 32.89
CA PRO A 550 11.29 -1.75 32.11
C PRO A 550 11.55 -0.26 31.94
N LYS A 551 11.43 0.26 30.71
CA LYS A 551 11.61 1.67 30.38
C LYS A 551 10.29 2.41 30.41
N LYS A 552 10.23 3.56 31.06
CA LYS A 552 9.08 4.46 31.06
C LYS A 552 9.27 5.53 29.99
N ILE A 553 8.44 5.46 28.95
CA ILE A 553 8.49 6.35 27.79
C ILE A 553 7.29 7.30 27.84
N LEU A 554 7.56 8.60 27.73
CA LEU A 554 6.54 9.65 27.71
C LEU A 554 6.27 10.09 26.27
N PHE A 555 5.04 9.89 25.81
CA PHE A 555 4.58 10.33 24.49
C PHE A 555 3.94 11.70 24.61
N TYR A 556 4.57 12.72 24.02
CA TYR A 556 4.05 14.09 23.95
C TYR A 556 3.47 14.33 22.55
N ASN A 557 2.15 14.26 22.44
CA ASN A 557 1.42 14.39 21.18
C ASN A 557 0.67 15.73 21.11
N MET A 558 1.21 16.68 20.34
CA MET A 558 0.54 17.96 20.10
C MET A 558 -0.03 18.02 18.69
N GLY A 559 -1.34 17.79 18.60
CA GLY A 559 -2.10 17.80 17.35
C GLY A 559 -2.46 19.22 16.88
N SER A 560 -3.48 19.29 16.03
CA SER A 560 -4.04 20.57 15.58
C SER A 560 -5.01 21.17 16.61
N THR A 561 -5.89 20.36 17.19
CA THR A 561 -6.90 20.81 18.18
C THR A 561 -6.41 20.73 19.63
N SER A 562 -5.68 19.67 19.97
CA SER A 562 -5.46 19.21 21.34
C SER A 562 -4.04 18.69 21.60
N LEU A 563 -3.63 18.75 22.87
CA LEU A 563 -2.39 18.22 23.40
C LEU A 563 -2.70 17.02 24.31
N GLN A 564 -1.99 15.90 24.11
CA GLN A 564 -2.14 14.67 24.89
C GLN A 564 -0.79 14.13 25.32
N VAL A 565 -0.67 13.80 26.61
CA VAL A 565 0.50 13.16 27.19
C VAL A 565 0.11 11.80 27.75
N SER A 566 0.87 10.77 27.38
CA SER A 566 0.71 9.41 27.89
C SER A 566 2.05 8.87 28.35
N ILE A 567 2.10 8.25 29.52
CA ILE A 567 3.28 7.52 29.99
C ILE A 567 2.99 6.03 29.81
N ALA A 568 3.91 5.31 29.17
CA ALA A 568 3.83 3.86 29.03
C ALA A 568 5.13 3.17 29.44
N GLU A 569 5.00 2.04 30.13
CA GLU A 569 6.13 1.18 30.50
C GLU A 569 6.33 0.10 29.45
N PHE A 570 7.55 -0.01 28.92
CA PHE A 570 7.97 -1.00 27.93
C PHE A 570 8.90 -2.03 28.57
N SER A 571 8.67 -3.30 28.26
CA SER A 571 9.47 -4.44 28.71
C SER A 571 9.56 -5.51 27.63
N SER A 572 10.41 -6.51 27.84
CA SER A 572 10.55 -7.69 26.98
C SER A 572 10.23 -8.95 27.76
N GLN A 573 9.26 -9.74 27.30
CA GLN A 573 8.81 -10.96 27.98
C GLN A 573 9.15 -12.20 27.15
N VAL A 574 9.74 -13.20 27.80
CA VAL A 574 10.15 -14.48 27.18
C VAL A 574 8.99 -15.47 27.26
N VAL A 575 8.23 -15.61 26.18
CA VAL A 575 7.08 -16.51 26.11
C VAL A 575 7.47 -17.88 25.54
N PRO A 576 7.07 -19.01 26.15
CA PRO A 576 7.30 -20.34 25.58
C PRO A 576 6.51 -20.56 24.28
N ASP A 577 7.20 -20.70 23.14
CA ASP A 577 6.58 -20.97 21.81
C ASP A 577 6.33 -22.49 21.62
N GLY A 578 5.74 -23.12 22.63
CA GLY A 578 5.35 -24.54 22.68
C GLY A 578 6.49 -25.52 22.37
N PHE A 579 6.64 -25.87 21.09
CA PHE A 579 7.63 -26.82 20.57
C PHE A 579 8.90 -26.15 20.01
N LYS A 580 9.02 -24.83 20.11
CA LYS A 580 10.17 -24.05 19.62
C LYS A 580 10.95 -23.40 20.77
N LYS A 581 12.12 -22.84 20.45
CA LYS A 581 12.86 -21.96 21.37
C LYS A 581 11.94 -20.83 21.85
N ASN A 582 12.05 -20.47 23.13
CA ASN A 582 11.28 -19.37 23.71
C ASN A 582 11.41 -18.08 22.88
N LYS A 583 10.32 -17.35 22.78
CA LYS A 583 10.17 -16.17 21.93
C LYS A 583 10.07 -14.93 22.80
N THR A 584 11.05 -14.04 22.71
CA THR A 584 10.93 -12.70 23.29
C THR A 584 9.91 -11.88 22.51
N ILE A 585 8.86 -11.45 23.19
CA ILE A 585 7.92 -10.43 22.69
C ILE A 585 8.19 -9.11 23.41
N SER A 586 8.06 -7.98 22.70
CA SER A 586 7.96 -6.70 23.38
C SER A 586 6.55 -6.56 23.96
N THR A 587 6.45 -6.00 25.15
CA THR A 587 5.19 -5.76 25.86
C THR A 587 5.19 -4.34 26.42
N PHE A 588 4.12 -3.59 26.22
CA PHE A 588 3.95 -2.29 26.85
C PHE A 588 2.58 -2.12 27.53
N GLN A 589 2.55 -1.28 28.55
CA GLN A 589 1.33 -0.88 29.26
C GLN A 589 1.28 0.63 29.43
N THR A 590 0.16 1.25 29.05
CA THR A 590 -0.14 2.65 29.40
C THR A 590 -0.37 2.76 30.90
N ILE A 591 0.33 3.68 31.57
CA ILE A 591 0.25 3.91 33.02
C ILE A 591 -0.78 5.03 33.32
N SER A 592 -0.63 6.16 32.62
CA SER A 592 -1.42 7.37 32.82
C SER A 592 -1.68 8.09 31.49
N ASN A 593 -2.77 8.87 31.46
CA ASN A 593 -3.16 9.75 30.38
C ASN A 593 -3.57 11.13 30.96
N ALA A 594 -3.07 12.20 30.37
CA ALA A 594 -3.48 13.58 30.64
C ALA A 594 -3.47 14.41 29.34
N TRP A 595 -4.16 15.55 29.34
CA TRP A 595 -4.43 16.30 28.11
C TRP A 595 -4.81 17.76 28.38
N ASP A 596 -4.70 18.59 27.35
CA ASP A 596 -5.46 19.84 27.20
C ASP A 596 -6.18 19.75 25.84
N GLU A 597 -7.50 19.58 25.90
CA GLU A 597 -8.36 19.35 24.73
C GLU A 597 -8.42 20.58 23.80
N SER A 598 -8.15 21.77 24.33
CA SER A 598 -8.27 23.05 23.63
C SER A 598 -6.94 23.61 23.08
N LEU A 599 -5.82 22.97 23.45
CA LEU A 599 -4.47 23.43 23.16
C LEU A 599 -3.81 22.59 22.07
N GLY A 600 -3.95 23.03 20.82
CA GLY A 600 -3.23 22.47 19.68
C GLY A 600 -2.76 23.55 18.73
N GLY A 601 -2.09 23.14 17.65
CA GLY A 601 -1.52 24.06 16.65
C GLY A 601 -2.51 25.09 16.07
N ALA A 602 -3.81 24.78 16.01
CA ALA A 602 -4.86 25.68 15.54
C ALA A 602 -5.13 26.85 16.50
N LYS A 603 -4.90 26.72 17.81
CA LYS A 603 -5.07 27.84 18.76
C LYS A 603 -3.98 28.90 18.58
N PHE A 604 -2.78 28.51 18.16
CA PHE A 604 -1.70 29.42 17.75
C PHE A 604 -1.98 30.05 16.38
N ASP A 605 -2.58 29.31 15.44
CA ASP A 605 -3.09 29.90 14.19
C ASP A 605 -4.17 30.95 14.47
N LEU A 606 -5.03 30.71 15.47
CA LEU A 606 -6.04 31.67 15.90
C LEU A 606 -5.41 32.95 16.46
N ARG A 607 -4.34 32.87 17.28
CA ARG A 607 -3.66 34.08 17.80
C ARG A 607 -3.06 34.94 16.70
N LEU A 608 -2.46 34.32 15.68
CA LEU A 608 -2.02 35.04 14.48
C LEU A 608 -3.22 35.59 13.69
N ALA A 609 -4.27 34.79 13.47
CA ALA A 609 -5.45 35.22 12.72
C ALA A 609 -6.16 36.41 13.38
N GLU A 610 -6.32 36.40 14.70
CA GLU A 610 -6.89 37.48 15.50
C GLU A 610 -6.08 38.76 15.42
N HIS A 611 -4.75 38.66 15.51
CA HIS A 611 -3.87 39.82 15.38
C HIS A 611 -3.89 40.42 13.97
N LEU A 612 -3.78 39.59 12.92
CA LEU A 612 -3.86 40.03 11.52
C LEU A 612 -5.25 40.59 11.17
N ALA A 613 -6.32 40.00 11.71
CA ALA A 613 -7.68 40.50 11.58
C ALA A 613 -7.85 41.85 12.28
N LYS A 614 -7.25 42.04 13.47
CA LYS A 614 -7.23 43.32 14.17
C LYS A 614 -6.52 44.40 13.34
N GLU A 615 -5.28 44.17 12.90
CA GLU A 615 -4.52 45.14 12.09
C GLU A 615 -5.27 45.56 10.82
N PHE A 616 -5.87 44.59 10.11
CA PHE A 616 -6.65 44.90 8.93
C PHE A 616 -7.97 45.62 9.25
N SER A 617 -8.66 45.27 10.35
CA SER A 617 -9.87 45.96 10.79
C SER A 617 -9.59 47.42 11.16
N GLU A 618 -8.48 47.68 11.84
CA GLU A 618 -8.02 49.04 12.17
C GLU A 618 -7.65 49.85 10.91
N LYS A 619 -7.14 49.19 9.86
CA LYS A 619 -6.87 49.81 8.54
C LYS A 619 -8.14 50.20 7.77
N ILE A 620 -9.24 49.45 7.89
CA ILE A 620 -10.47 49.67 7.10
C ILE A 620 -11.63 50.32 7.87
N GLY A 621 -11.59 50.33 9.21
CA GLY A 621 -12.68 50.84 10.06
C GLY A 621 -13.86 49.89 10.28
N GLU A 622 -13.73 48.62 9.90
CA GLU A 622 -14.76 47.58 10.01
C GLU A 622 -14.16 46.27 10.58
N ASP A 623 -14.88 45.61 11.50
CA ASP A 623 -14.40 44.39 12.17
C ASP A 623 -14.50 43.16 11.27
N ILE A 624 -13.39 42.85 10.59
CA ILE A 624 -13.33 41.87 9.50
C ILE A 624 -13.65 40.44 9.94
N ARG A 625 -13.58 40.13 11.25
CA ARG A 625 -13.96 38.83 11.84
C ARG A 625 -15.38 38.43 11.45
N LYS A 626 -16.29 39.42 11.40
CA LYS A 626 -17.71 39.23 11.07
C LYS A 626 -17.95 38.89 9.59
N VAL A 627 -16.94 39.02 8.72
CA VAL A 627 -17.05 38.78 7.28
C VAL A 627 -16.40 37.43 6.94
N PRO A 628 -17.18 36.37 6.63
CA PRO A 628 -16.64 35.00 6.66
C PRO A 628 -15.51 34.71 5.68
N ARG A 629 -15.58 35.19 4.43
CA ARG A 629 -14.57 34.93 3.38
C ARG A 629 -13.21 35.58 3.69
N PRO A 630 -13.13 36.89 4.02
CA PRO A 630 -11.90 37.50 4.53
C PRO A 630 -11.33 36.77 5.75
N MET A 631 -12.16 36.44 6.75
CA MET A 631 -11.66 35.77 7.96
C MET A 631 -11.16 34.34 7.69
N ALA A 632 -11.80 33.59 6.79
CA ALA A 632 -11.30 32.28 6.34
C ALA A 632 -9.93 32.40 5.61
N LYS A 633 -9.74 33.44 4.81
CA LYS A 633 -8.47 33.75 4.14
C LYS A 633 -7.37 34.14 5.16
N ILE A 634 -7.71 34.93 6.18
CA ILE A 634 -6.81 35.27 7.30
C ILE A 634 -6.41 34.01 8.06
N ARG A 635 -7.34 33.12 8.44
CA ARG A 635 -7.02 31.83 9.09
C ARG A 635 -6.09 30.95 8.26
N ALA A 636 -6.33 30.84 6.95
CA ALA A 636 -5.48 30.06 6.05
C ALA A 636 -4.06 30.64 5.94
N GLN A 637 -3.93 31.98 5.86
CA GLN A 637 -2.63 32.64 5.84
C GLN A 637 -1.92 32.57 7.20
N ALA A 638 -2.63 32.68 8.32
CA ALA A 638 -2.07 32.53 9.67
C ALA A 638 -1.44 31.14 9.88
N LYS A 639 -2.12 30.07 9.43
CA LYS A 639 -1.58 28.70 9.40
C LYS A 639 -0.29 28.58 8.58
N LYS A 640 -0.24 29.23 7.41
CA LYS A 640 0.97 29.29 6.57
C LYS A 640 2.09 30.06 7.29
N THR A 641 1.78 31.20 7.89
CA THR A 641 2.70 32.04 8.68
C THR A 641 3.33 31.25 9.83
N LYS A 642 2.54 30.63 10.72
CA LYS A 642 3.04 29.76 11.80
C LYS A 642 3.99 28.67 11.28
N THR A 643 3.57 27.98 10.22
CA THR A 643 4.34 26.87 9.63
C THR A 643 5.72 27.32 9.10
N VAL A 644 5.83 28.53 8.58
CA VAL A 644 7.12 29.10 8.13
C VAL A 644 7.96 29.59 9.31
N LEU A 645 7.34 30.15 10.36
CA LEU A 645 8.03 30.63 11.57
C LEU A 645 8.58 29.51 12.46
N SER A 646 8.08 28.29 12.32
CA SER A 646 8.73 27.07 12.85
C SER A 646 10.17 26.88 12.35
N ALA A 647 10.51 27.41 11.17
CA ALA A 647 11.86 27.30 10.58
C ALA A 647 12.59 28.65 10.48
N ASN A 648 11.87 29.74 10.19
CA ASN A 648 12.42 31.07 9.93
C ASN A 648 12.07 32.04 11.06
N GLU A 649 12.81 33.14 11.19
CA GLU A 649 12.59 34.13 12.27
C GLU A 649 11.56 35.20 11.91
N GLU A 650 11.36 35.45 10.61
CA GLU A 650 10.36 36.37 10.05
C GLU A 650 9.75 35.80 8.76
N ILE A 651 8.53 36.24 8.43
CA ILE A 651 7.90 36.05 7.12
C ILE A 651 7.08 37.31 6.74
N PRO A 652 7.16 37.82 5.49
CA PRO A 652 6.21 38.80 4.97
C PRO A 652 4.82 38.16 4.77
N VAL A 653 3.79 38.83 5.26
CA VAL A 653 2.39 38.39 5.16
C VAL A 653 1.67 39.22 4.11
N VAL A 654 1.25 38.56 3.03
CA VAL A 654 0.64 39.20 1.86
C VAL A 654 -0.71 38.57 1.55
N MET A 655 -1.76 39.39 1.49
CA MET A 655 -3.12 39.00 1.11
C MET A 655 -3.71 40.04 0.14
N GLN A 656 -3.48 39.83 -1.16
CA GLN A 656 -4.09 40.62 -2.24
C GLN A 656 -5.61 40.51 -2.22
N SER A 657 -6.35 41.58 -2.50
CA SER A 657 -7.82 41.64 -2.49
C SER A 657 -8.41 40.88 -1.28
N LEU A 658 -8.10 41.34 -0.07
CA LEU A 658 -8.58 40.69 1.15
C LEU A 658 -10.07 41.00 1.37
N TYR A 659 -10.46 42.26 1.18
CA TYR A 659 -11.84 42.74 1.29
C TYR A 659 -11.99 44.04 0.49
N ASN A 660 -13.11 44.21 -0.23
CA ASN A 660 -13.41 45.37 -1.08
C ASN A 660 -12.22 45.83 -1.95
N ASP A 661 -11.53 44.85 -2.54
CA ASP A 661 -10.30 44.99 -3.35
C ASP A 661 -9.12 45.72 -2.69
N ILE A 662 -9.17 45.87 -1.36
CA ILE A 662 -8.05 46.35 -0.54
C ILE A 662 -7.09 45.20 -0.26
N ASP A 663 -5.82 45.40 -0.63
CA ASP A 663 -4.71 44.52 -0.27
C ASP A 663 -4.27 44.70 1.19
N PHE A 664 -3.83 43.61 1.81
CA PHE A 664 -3.15 43.62 3.10
C PHE A 664 -1.71 43.13 2.97
N PHE A 665 -0.78 43.95 3.48
CA PHE A 665 0.65 43.70 3.55
C PHE A 665 1.11 44.03 4.97
N THR A 666 1.76 43.09 5.65
CA THR A 666 2.43 43.26 6.95
C THR A 666 3.60 42.25 7.03
N SER A 667 4.33 42.17 8.13
CA SER A 667 5.24 41.05 8.40
C SER A 667 4.98 40.44 9.77
N MET A 668 5.49 39.23 10.00
CA MET A 668 5.33 38.53 11.26
C MET A 668 6.64 37.87 11.67
N THR A 669 7.04 38.05 12.93
CA THR A 669 8.24 37.44 13.50
C THR A 669 7.89 36.31 14.46
N ARG A 670 8.82 35.36 14.65
CA ARG A 670 8.69 34.26 15.61
C ARG A 670 8.51 34.82 17.03
N SER A 671 9.30 35.82 17.40
CA SER A 671 9.20 36.49 18.71
C SER A 671 7.81 37.10 18.94
N LYS A 672 7.16 37.66 17.90
CA LYS A 672 5.80 38.20 18.03
C LYS A 672 4.73 37.10 18.14
N LEU A 673 4.87 35.99 17.41
CA LEU A 673 4.04 34.79 17.63
C LEU A 673 4.17 34.26 19.07
N GLU A 674 5.40 34.24 19.60
CA GLU A 674 5.70 33.80 20.97
C GLU A 674 5.06 34.72 22.03
N GLU A 675 5.17 36.05 21.84
CA GLU A 675 4.49 37.06 22.68
C GLU A 675 2.95 36.90 22.65
N LEU A 676 2.36 36.80 21.45
CA LEU A 676 0.90 36.68 21.25
C LEU A 676 0.29 35.37 21.76
N SER A 677 1.13 34.41 22.15
CA SER A 677 0.73 33.06 22.55
C SER A 677 1.32 32.64 23.91
N ALA A 678 1.85 33.58 24.70
CA ALA A 678 2.54 33.29 25.96
C ALA A 678 1.72 32.41 26.92
N ASP A 679 0.44 32.72 27.13
CA ASP A 679 -0.48 31.93 27.97
C ASP A 679 -0.79 30.53 27.41
N LEU A 680 -0.59 30.31 26.11
CA LEU A 680 -0.67 28.97 25.49
C LEU A 680 0.63 28.18 25.73
N TYR A 681 1.78 28.85 25.73
CA TYR A 681 3.06 28.24 26.14
C TYR A 681 3.08 27.93 27.64
N ASP A 682 2.47 28.76 28.51
CA ASP A 682 2.31 28.49 29.95
C ASP A 682 1.39 27.29 30.28
N ARG A 683 0.81 26.64 29.26
CA ARG A 683 -0.07 25.46 29.38
C ARG A 683 0.52 24.18 28.81
N THR A 684 1.59 24.24 28.02
CA THR A 684 2.19 23.06 27.35
C THR A 684 2.68 22.00 28.33
N LEU A 685 3.18 22.43 29.49
CA LEU A 685 3.74 21.54 30.52
C LEU A 685 2.67 20.95 31.46
N LYS A 686 1.47 21.54 31.57
CA LYS A 686 0.44 21.10 32.54
C LYS A 686 -0.05 19.66 32.29
N PRO A 687 -0.25 19.20 31.04
CA PRO A 687 -0.50 17.78 30.77
C PRO A 687 0.67 16.86 31.10
N VAL A 688 1.91 17.35 31.08
CA VAL A 688 3.11 16.57 31.49
C VAL A 688 3.11 16.39 33.00
N GLU A 689 2.92 17.47 33.76
CA GLU A 689 2.79 17.47 35.22
C GLU A 689 1.67 16.53 35.68
N ALA A 690 0.47 16.66 35.08
CA ALA A 690 -0.68 15.81 35.41
C ALA A 690 -0.50 14.34 34.99
N ALA A 691 0.25 14.04 33.93
CA ALA A 691 0.57 12.66 33.56
C ALA A 691 1.53 12.00 34.57
N LEU A 692 2.54 12.76 35.03
CA LEU A 692 3.49 12.35 36.06
C LEU A 692 2.81 12.12 37.41
N GLU A 693 1.98 13.07 37.86
CA GLU A 693 1.20 12.96 39.10
C GLU A 693 0.30 11.71 39.09
N LYS A 694 -0.49 11.52 38.03
CA LYS A 694 -1.35 10.33 37.88
C LYS A 694 -0.60 9.00 37.84
N ALA A 695 0.66 9.01 37.40
CA ALA A 695 1.51 7.81 37.39
C ALA A 695 2.26 7.59 38.72
N GLY A 696 2.30 8.59 39.61
CA GLY A 696 3.15 8.57 40.81
C GLY A 696 4.63 8.64 40.49
N LEU A 697 5.01 9.32 39.40
CA LEU A 697 6.38 9.38 38.87
C LEU A 697 6.95 10.81 38.92
N THR A 698 8.28 10.91 38.94
CA THR A 698 9.01 12.18 38.81
C THR A 698 9.64 12.34 37.43
N VAL A 699 10.12 13.56 37.12
CA VAL A 699 10.91 13.87 35.92
C VAL A 699 12.13 12.95 35.76
N ALA A 700 12.71 12.48 36.88
CA ALA A 700 13.84 11.57 36.89
C ALA A 700 13.44 10.13 36.46
N ASP A 701 12.21 9.71 36.72
CA ASP A 701 11.72 8.35 36.45
C ASP A 701 11.34 8.09 34.98
N ILE A 702 11.33 9.12 34.13
CA ILE A 702 11.10 8.99 32.69
C ILE A 702 12.42 8.70 31.98
N ASP A 703 12.51 7.55 31.31
CA ASP A 703 13.72 7.09 30.63
C ASP A 703 13.89 7.75 29.25
N GLU A 704 12.79 7.87 28.49
CA GLU A 704 12.76 8.39 27.11
C GLU A 704 11.51 9.27 26.90
N ILE A 705 11.61 10.28 26.03
CA ILE A 705 10.50 11.18 25.63
C ILE A 705 10.36 11.07 24.11
N GLU A 706 9.14 10.94 23.58
CA GLU A 706 8.90 10.77 22.14
C GLU A 706 7.86 11.79 21.65
N LEU A 707 8.23 12.60 20.64
CA LEU A 707 7.44 13.72 20.15
C LEU A 707 6.55 13.33 18.96
N ILE A 708 5.25 13.62 19.05
CA ILE A 708 4.23 13.27 18.04
C ILE A 708 3.37 14.49 17.69
N GLY A 709 2.81 14.50 16.48
CA GLY A 709 1.87 15.52 16.02
C GLY A 709 2.54 16.73 15.36
N GLY A 710 1.73 17.60 14.77
CA GLY A 710 2.20 18.75 14.00
C GLY A 710 2.67 19.93 14.85
N GLY A 711 2.12 20.10 16.06
CA GLY A 711 2.35 21.25 16.93
C GLY A 711 3.75 21.29 17.56
N VAL A 712 4.36 20.12 17.83
CA VAL A 712 5.70 20.00 18.42
C VAL A 712 6.81 20.59 17.55
N ARG A 713 6.51 20.96 16.30
CA ARG A 713 7.44 21.59 15.35
C ARG A 713 7.68 23.08 15.62
N MET A 714 7.04 23.69 16.62
CA MET A 714 7.35 25.06 17.03
C MET A 714 8.54 25.04 18.02
N PRO A 715 9.67 25.73 17.75
CA PRO A 715 10.89 25.64 18.56
C PRO A 715 10.67 25.86 20.06
N LYS A 716 9.79 26.80 20.43
CA LYS A 716 9.51 27.14 21.83
C LYS A 716 8.95 25.97 22.66
N ILE A 717 8.19 25.05 22.06
CA ILE A 717 7.70 23.85 22.76
C ILE A 717 8.85 22.89 23.05
N GLN A 718 9.73 22.66 22.07
CA GLN A 718 10.90 21.79 22.26
C GLN A 718 11.83 22.37 23.33
N GLN A 719 12.05 23.69 23.32
CA GLN A 719 12.77 24.38 24.39
C GLN A 719 12.15 24.11 25.76
N GLN A 720 10.85 24.37 25.95
CA GLN A 720 10.17 24.15 27.23
C GLN A 720 10.26 22.70 27.71
N LEU A 721 10.16 21.72 26.80
CA LEU A 721 10.28 20.30 27.15
C LEU A 721 11.72 19.93 27.55
N THR A 722 12.72 20.35 26.78
CA THR A 722 14.14 20.11 27.15
C THR A 722 14.50 20.80 28.46
N GLU A 723 13.98 22.00 28.74
CA GLU A 723 14.17 22.71 30.01
C GLU A 723 13.46 22.00 31.19
N PHE A 724 12.23 21.52 31.00
CA PHE A 724 11.47 20.79 32.04
C PHE A 724 12.07 19.42 32.37
N PHE A 725 12.70 18.75 31.39
CA PHE A 725 13.31 17.43 31.55
C PHE A 725 14.84 17.47 31.78
N ASP A 726 15.35 18.49 32.49
CA ASP A 726 16.77 18.62 32.90
C ASP A 726 17.78 18.48 31.74
N GLY A 727 17.40 18.88 30.52
CA GLY A 727 18.25 18.77 29.33
C GLY A 727 18.25 17.40 28.64
N LYS A 728 17.32 16.49 28.97
CA LYS A 728 17.16 15.20 28.25
C LYS A 728 16.86 15.41 26.76
N ASP A 729 17.42 14.55 25.92
CA ASP A 729 17.17 14.50 24.49
C ASP A 729 15.69 14.18 24.19
N LEU A 730 15.10 14.89 23.24
CA LEU A 730 13.72 14.66 22.80
C LEU A 730 13.70 13.69 21.60
N GLY A 731 13.08 12.53 21.78
CA GLY A 731 12.98 11.47 20.80
C GLY A 731 12.09 11.80 19.60
N VAL A 732 12.58 11.41 18.43
CA VAL A 732 11.92 11.53 17.12
C VAL A 732 12.12 10.24 16.30
N HIS A 733 12.07 9.10 16.99
CA HIS A 733 12.24 7.76 16.41
C HIS A 733 11.03 7.36 15.56
N LEU A 734 9.86 7.88 15.91
CA LEU A 734 8.61 7.74 15.19
C LEU A 734 8.43 8.89 14.19
N ASN A 735 7.86 8.59 13.02
CA ASN A 735 7.30 9.63 12.17
C ASN A 735 6.01 10.16 12.82
N GLY A 736 6.09 11.31 13.49
CA GLY A 736 4.98 11.93 14.23
C GLY A 736 3.75 12.35 13.41
N ASP A 737 3.79 12.26 12.07
CA ASP A 737 2.61 12.42 11.19
C ASP A 737 1.97 11.07 10.76
N GLU A 738 2.63 9.92 10.99
CA GLU A 738 2.24 8.61 10.42
C GLU A 738 2.16 7.46 11.44
N ALA A 739 2.88 7.54 12.57
CA ALA A 739 3.03 6.42 13.51
C ALA A 739 1.72 5.93 14.12
N MET A 740 0.75 6.83 14.34
CA MET A 740 -0.57 6.50 14.86
C MET A 740 -1.39 5.67 13.85
N ALA A 741 -1.32 5.99 12.55
CA ALA A 741 -1.98 5.20 11.51
C ALA A 741 -1.33 3.82 11.36
N LEU A 742 0.01 3.75 11.33
CA LEU A 742 0.75 2.49 11.24
C LEU A 742 0.48 1.58 12.44
N GLY A 743 0.45 2.13 13.66
CA GLY A 743 0.08 1.40 14.87
C GLY A 743 -1.37 0.91 14.87
N ALA A 744 -2.31 1.74 14.40
CA ALA A 744 -3.70 1.33 14.19
C ALA A 744 -3.81 0.18 13.17
N ALA A 745 -3.04 0.22 12.07
CA ALA A 745 -3.02 -0.84 11.07
C ALA A 745 -2.39 -2.13 11.63
N PHE A 746 -1.35 -2.00 12.46
CA PHE A 746 -0.76 -3.12 13.17
C PHE A 746 -1.75 -3.74 14.18
N ARG A 747 -2.56 -2.93 14.87
CA ARG A 747 -3.68 -3.39 15.68
C ARG A 747 -4.73 -4.12 14.84
N ALA A 748 -5.09 -3.60 13.66
CA ALA A 748 -6.02 -4.26 12.74
C ALA A 748 -5.50 -5.63 12.26
N ALA A 749 -4.23 -5.72 11.90
CA ALA A 749 -3.58 -6.97 11.51
C ALA A 749 -3.42 -7.98 12.66
N ASN A 750 -3.34 -7.53 13.93
CA ASN A 750 -3.40 -8.44 15.09
C ASN A 750 -4.82 -8.98 15.36
N LEU A 751 -5.87 -8.25 14.98
CA LEU A 751 -7.26 -8.65 15.18
C LEU A 751 -7.80 -9.52 14.03
N SER A 752 -7.16 -9.49 12.86
CA SER A 752 -7.55 -10.27 11.69
C SER A 752 -6.80 -11.60 11.63
N ASN A 753 -7.55 -12.71 11.68
CA ASN A 753 -7.04 -14.09 11.62
C ASN A 753 -6.22 -14.42 10.36
N SER A 754 -6.33 -13.59 9.31
CA SER A 754 -5.63 -13.79 8.03
C SER A 754 -4.16 -13.32 8.05
N PHE A 755 -3.75 -12.54 9.04
CA PHE A 755 -2.39 -12.02 9.17
C PHE A 755 -1.60 -12.75 10.26
N ARG A 756 -0.28 -12.81 10.08
CA ARG A 756 0.65 -13.40 11.07
C ARG A 756 1.79 -12.44 11.37
N VAL A 757 1.48 -11.41 12.14
CA VAL A 757 2.40 -10.32 12.52
C VAL A 757 3.30 -10.69 13.71
N ARG A 758 4.27 -9.82 14.04
CA ARG A 758 5.04 -9.91 15.31
C ARG A 758 4.03 -9.86 16.47
N GLN A 759 4.18 -10.73 17.46
CA GLN A 759 3.39 -10.62 18.69
C GLN A 759 3.97 -9.50 19.55
N VAL A 760 3.13 -8.55 19.92
CA VAL A 760 3.43 -7.44 20.82
C VAL A 760 2.34 -7.42 21.89
N GLY A 761 2.72 -7.40 23.17
CA GLY A 761 1.77 -7.21 24.26
C GLY A 761 1.39 -5.73 24.38
N MET A 762 0.09 -5.44 24.45
CA MET A 762 -0.44 -4.08 24.59
C MET A 762 -1.52 -4.08 25.67
N THR A 763 -1.34 -3.26 26.70
CA THR A 763 -2.36 -2.97 27.71
C THR A 763 -2.68 -1.47 27.69
N ASP A 764 -3.86 -1.11 27.20
CA ASP A 764 -4.41 0.25 27.26
C ASP A 764 -5.42 0.38 28.42
N ILE A 765 -5.76 1.61 28.81
CA ILE A 765 -6.46 1.93 30.05
C ILE A 765 -7.72 2.80 29.86
N ALA A 766 -8.60 2.75 30.86
CA ALA A 766 -9.79 3.58 30.99
C ALA A 766 -9.44 5.02 31.41
N SER A 767 -9.84 5.99 30.59
CA SER A 767 -9.60 7.43 30.85
C SER A 767 -10.49 8.03 31.95
N TYR A 768 -11.65 7.41 32.21
CA TYR A 768 -12.68 7.93 33.11
C TYR A 768 -13.25 6.83 34.00
N PRO A 769 -13.57 7.11 35.28
CA PRO A 769 -14.22 6.14 36.16
C PRO A 769 -15.72 6.04 35.87
N VAL A 770 -16.22 4.83 35.69
CA VAL A 770 -17.60 4.48 35.29
C VAL A 770 -18.22 3.54 36.32
N GLY A 771 -19.40 3.91 36.80
CA GLY A 771 -20.24 3.12 37.69
C GLY A 771 -21.67 2.98 37.18
N VAL A 772 -22.49 2.27 37.96
CA VAL A 772 -23.91 2.08 37.69
C VAL A 772 -24.78 2.39 38.91
N ARG A 773 -25.97 2.95 38.63
CA ARG A 773 -27.09 3.09 39.57
C ARG A 773 -28.24 2.20 39.09
N LEU A 774 -28.71 1.32 39.97
CA LEU A 774 -29.84 0.42 39.77
C LEU A 774 -31.02 0.91 40.62
N VAL A 775 -32.22 0.94 40.05
CA VAL A 775 -33.51 1.31 40.71
C VAL A 775 -34.65 0.49 40.11
N ASP A 776 -35.77 0.34 40.82
CA ASP A 776 -36.97 -0.35 40.32
C ASP A 776 -37.55 0.37 39.09
N LEU A 777 -37.87 -0.38 38.04
CA LEU A 777 -38.31 0.15 36.75
C LEU A 777 -39.65 0.91 36.82
N THR A 778 -40.50 0.57 37.78
CA THR A 778 -41.81 1.19 38.04
C THR A 778 -41.74 2.46 38.89
N SER A 779 -40.56 2.80 39.43
CA SER A 779 -40.38 3.90 40.38
C SER A 779 -39.90 5.18 39.69
N THR A 780 -40.66 6.27 39.85
CA THR A 780 -40.26 7.61 39.42
C THR A 780 -39.01 8.05 40.19
N GLU A 781 -38.05 8.67 39.51
CA GLU A 781 -36.88 9.23 40.20
C GLU A 781 -37.27 10.48 41.00
N PRO A 782 -36.73 10.67 42.22
CA PRO A 782 -36.85 11.94 42.92
C PRO A 782 -36.02 13.01 42.21
N GLU A 783 -36.51 14.25 42.19
CA GLU A 783 -35.69 15.40 41.80
C GLU A 783 -34.61 15.66 42.87
N ASP A 784 -33.40 16.06 42.46
CA ASP A 784 -32.30 16.47 43.37
C ASP A 784 -32.55 17.88 43.97
N ASN A 785 -33.77 18.12 44.48
CA ASN A 785 -34.21 19.34 45.15
C ASN A 785 -34.43 19.08 46.65
N ASN A 786 -34.07 20.04 47.50
CA ASN A 786 -33.98 19.85 48.95
C ASN A 786 -35.34 19.76 49.69
N ASP A 787 -35.28 18.99 50.78
CA ASP A 787 -36.05 19.05 52.03
C ASP A 787 -37.54 18.62 52.05
N ASP A 788 -37.75 17.61 52.92
CA ASP A 788 -38.93 17.20 53.69
C ASP A 788 -40.09 16.32 53.13
N GLU A 789 -40.38 15.31 53.96
CA GLU A 789 -41.65 14.59 54.18
C GLU A 789 -42.38 13.90 52.99
N THR A 790 -41.83 12.79 52.49
CA THR A 790 -42.46 11.44 52.62
C THR A 790 -41.56 10.29 52.11
N GLU A 791 -40.88 9.56 53.01
CA GLU A 791 -40.02 8.42 52.64
C GLU A 791 -40.80 7.16 52.21
N THR A 792 -41.25 7.07 50.96
CA THR A 792 -41.36 5.76 50.30
C THR A 792 -39.96 5.26 49.95
N LYS A 793 -39.46 4.26 50.68
CA LYS A 793 -38.09 3.71 50.51
C LYS A 793 -37.92 2.91 49.22
N GLN A 794 -37.80 3.66 48.12
CA GLN A 794 -37.41 3.20 46.79
C GLN A 794 -36.09 2.42 46.85
N TRP A 795 -36.07 1.20 46.31
CA TRP A 795 -34.85 0.39 46.30
C TRP A 795 -33.85 0.99 45.30
N MET A 796 -32.61 1.16 45.75
CA MET A 796 -31.51 1.65 44.94
C MET A 796 -30.21 0.92 45.28
N LYS A 797 -29.47 0.48 44.26
CA LYS A 797 -28.11 -0.05 44.41
C LYS A 797 -27.13 0.69 43.52
N ARG A 798 -26.07 1.25 44.10
CA ARG A 798 -24.94 1.87 43.38
C ARG A 798 -23.75 0.93 43.37
N ALA A 799 -22.99 0.88 42.28
CA ALA A 799 -21.75 0.13 42.19
C ALA A 799 -20.75 0.80 41.23
N SER A 800 -19.57 1.16 41.73
CA SER A 800 -18.46 1.58 40.88
C SER A 800 -17.88 0.35 40.16
N LEU A 801 -17.77 0.42 38.83
CA LEU A 801 -17.32 -0.71 38.02
C LEU A 801 -15.86 -0.52 37.63
N PHE A 802 -15.58 0.49 36.82
CA PHE A 802 -14.27 0.74 36.23
C PHE A 802 -13.73 2.04 36.81
N THR A 803 -12.59 2.02 37.51
CA THR A 803 -11.88 3.26 37.85
C THR A 803 -11.05 3.73 36.66
N GLU A 804 -10.56 4.95 36.74
CA GLU A 804 -9.41 5.41 35.95
C GLU A 804 -8.23 4.42 36.05
N SER A 805 -7.42 4.34 35.00
CA SER A 805 -6.26 3.45 34.84
C SER A 805 -6.53 1.93 34.94
N HIS A 806 -7.79 1.47 35.07
CA HIS A 806 -8.10 0.06 34.80
C HIS A 806 -7.87 -0.28 33.32
N ARG A 807 -7.29 -1.45 33.05
CA ARG A 807 -7.13 -1.98 31.69
C ARG A 807 -8.47 -2.17 30.94
N LEU A 808 -8.45 -1.96 29.64
CA LEU A 808 -9.55 -2.32 28.74
C LEU A 808 -9.75 -3.86 28.68
N GLY A 809 -10.93 -4.31 28.26
CA GLY A 809 -11.31 -5.73 28.26
C GLY A 809 -11.62 -6.30 29.65
N LEU A 810 -11.83 -5.45 30.66
CA LEU A 810 -12.14 -5.89 32.02
C LEU A 810 -13.64 -6.20 32.17
N ARG A 811 -13.96 -7.36 32.75
CA ARG A 811 -15.31 -7.73 33.18
C ARG A 811 -15.44 -7.66 34.70
N LYS A 812 -16.59 -7.18 35.18
CA LYS A 812 -17.01 -7.22 36.60
C LYS A 812 -18.48 -7.61 36.69
N SER A 813 -18.89 -8.26 37.79
CA SER A 813 -20.30 -8.60 38.01
C SER A 813 -20.82 -8.00 39.31
N VAL A 814 -22.05 -7.49 39.28
CA VAL A 814 -22.80 -7.05 40.45
C VAL A 814 -23.95 -8.02 40.65
N ALA A 815 -23.94 -8.73 41.77
CA ALA A 815 -25.07 -9.56 42.20
C ALA A 815 -25.91 -8.83 43.27
N PHE A 816 -27.21 -9.09 43.27
CA PHE A 816 -28.15 -8.62 44.29
C PHE A 816 -29.38 -9.53 44.32
N THR A 817 -30.07 -9.55 45.45
CA THR A 817 -31.36 -10.23 45.60
C THR A 817 -32.45 -9.17 45.47
N HIS A 818 -33.42 -9.39 44.58
CA HIS A 818 -34.52 -8.45 44.30
C HIS A 818 -35.56 -9.09 43.36
N SER A 819 -36.85 -8.81 43.57
CA SER A 819 -37.95 -9.44 42.82
C SER A 819 -38.54 -8.64 41.64
N ASN A 820 -38.34 -7.31 41.57
CA ASN A 820 -38.95 -6.47 40.53
C ASN A 820 -38.05 -6.30 39.29
N ASP A 821 -38.59 -5.81 38.19
CA ASP A 821 -37.81 -5.42 37.01
C ASP A 821 -37.05 -4.09 37.28
N VAL A 822 -35.84 -3.95 36.74
CA VAL A 822 -34.85 -2.95 37.21
C VAL A 822 -34.36 -2.05 36.08
N SER A 823 -34.29 -0.73 36.31
CA SER A 823 -33.57 0.20 35.45
C SER A 823 -32.10 0.35 35.88
N CYS A 824 -31.18 0.24 34.94
CA CYS A 824 -29.73 0.33 35.12
C CYS A 824 -29.16 1.54 34.38
N THR A 825 -28.67 2.51 35.14
CA THR A 825 -28.08 3.75 34.64
C THR A 825 -26.57 3.72 34.77
N PHE A 826 -25.84 3.69 33.65
CA PHE A 826 -24.40 3.94 33.60
C PHE A 826 -24.13 5.43 33.78
N ARG A 827 -23.13 5.76 34.60
CA ARG A 827 -22.70 7.14 34.87
C ARG A 827 -21.19 7.19 35.14
N TYR A 828 -20.62 8.38 35.02
CA TYR A 828 -19.28 8.66 35.49
C TYR A 828 -19.27 8.89 37.00
N ASP A 829 -18.34 8.22 37.71
CA ASP A 829 -18.27 8.28 39.18
C ASP A 829 -17.55 9.54 39.70
N LYS A 830 -16.78 10.22 38.85
CA LYS A 830 -16.10 11.50 39.16
C LYS A 830 -16.42 12.57 38.09
N PRO A 831 -17.53 13.31 38.23
CA PRO A 831 -17.90 14.39 37.30
C PRO A 831 -16.81 15.45 37.09
N SER A 832 -16.05 15.77 38.14
CA SER A 832 -14.95 16.77 38.09
C SER A 832 -13.75 16.38 37.23
N MET A 833 -13.71 15.16 36.70
CA MET A 833 -12.66 14.70 35.78
C MET A 833 -13.12 14.70 34.31
N LEU A 834 -14.38 15.06 34.03
CA LEU A 834 -14.91 15.12 32.68
C LEU A 834 -14.57 16.46 32.00
N PRO A 835 -14.41 16.48 30.67
CA PRO A 835 -14.43 17.72 29.89
C PRO A 835 -15.75 18.48 30.10
N ALA A 836 -15.69 19.81 30.02
CA ALA A 836 -16.87 20.66 30.14
C ALA A 836 -17.89 20.37 29.03
N GLY A 837 -19.18 20.33 29.36
CA GLY A 837 -20.25 19.95 28.44
C GLY A 837 -20.52 18.44 28.33
N VAL A 838 -19.66 17.58 28.87
CA VAL A 838 -19.88 16.12 28.89
C VAL A 838 -20.87 15.74 30.01
N SER A 839 -21.94 15.04 29.64
CA SER A 839 -22.93 14.50 30.57
C SER A 839 -22.32 13.51 31.57
N VAL A 840 -22.72 13.61 32.84
CA VAL A 840 -22.38 12.65 33.90
C VAL A 840 -23.06 11.29 33.67
N GLN A 841 -24.27 11.29 33.13
CA GLN A 841 -24.95 10.07 32.69
C GLN A 841 -24.36 9.59 31.36
N ILE A 842 -24.36 8.28 31.12
CA ILE A 842 -23.81 7.66 29.91
C ILE A 842 -24.94 6.96 29.13
N ALA A 843 -25.67 6.05 29.77
CA ALA A 843 -26.79 5.32 29.18
C ALA A 843 -27.72 4.75 30.26
N LYS A 844 -29.02 4.64 29.97
CA LYS A 844 -30.04 4.03 30.84
C LYS A 844 -30.67 2.84 30.12
N PHE A 845 -30.70 1.69 30.79
CA PHE A 845 -31.19 0.41 30.28
C PHE A 845 -32.30 -0.14 31.18
N ASN A 846 -33.34 -0.72 30.60
CA ASN A 846 -34.41 -1.39 31.32
C ASN A 846 -34.15 -2.91 31.26
N ILE A 847 -34.09 -3.55 32.43
CA ILE A 847 -33.77 -4.97 32.61
C ILE A 847 -35.04 -5.66 33.11
N THR A 848 -35.60 -6.52 32.26
CA THR A 848 -36.96 -7.06 32.43
C THR A 848 -37.02 -8.59 32.44
N GLY A 849 -38.05 -9.12 33.10
CA GLY A 849 -38.29 -10.55 33.27
C GLY A 849 -37.89 -11.12 34.65
N VAL A 850 -37.43 -10.27 35.59
CA VAL A 850 -37.19 -10.65 36.99
C VAL A 850 -38.51 -11.00 37.66
N GLU A 851 -39.53 -10.15 37.48
CA GLU A 851 -40.89 -10.36 38.04
C GLU A 851 -41.50 -11.66 37.54
N LYS A 852 -41.34 -11.93 36.23
CA LYS A 852 -41.85 -13.14 35.57
C LYS A 852 -41.13 -14.40 36.07
N PHE A 853 -39.83 -14.30 36.35
CA PHE A 853 -39.07 -15.39 36.96
C PHE A 853 -39.47 -15.62 38.41
N ALA A 854 -39.59 -14.56 39.22
CA ALA A 854 -40.04 -14.64 40.61
C ALA A 854 -41.44 -15.28 40.71
N ALA A 855 -42.41 -14.80 39.93
CA ALA A 855 -43.77 -15.34 39.90
C ALA A 855 -43.81 -16.82 39.47
N ARG A 856 -43.05 -17.22 38.45
CA ARG A 856 -42.95 -18.62 37.99
C ARG A 856 -42.31 -19.56 39.02
N MET A 857 -41.54 -19.01 39.96
CA MET A 857 -40.81 -19.79 40.99
C MET A 857 -41.45 -19.68 42.38
N ALA A 858 -42.47 -18.83 42.56
CA ALA A 858 -43.14 -18.58 43.84
C ALA A 858 -43.74 -19.85 44.47
N GLU A 859 -44.31 -20.75 43.65
CA GLU A 859 -44.87 -22.04 44.11
C GLU A 859 -43.85 -22.92 44.84
N LYS A 860 -42.55 -22.73 44.61
CA LYS A 860 -41.45 -23.47 45.26
C LYS A 860 -40.95 -22.82 46.55
N ASN A 861 -41.43 -21.63 46.92
CA ASN A 861 -41.03 -20.88 48.13
C ASN A 861 -39.51 -20.69 48.32
N LEU A 862 -38.74 -20.57 47.23
CA LEU A 862 -37.26 -20.46 47.25
C LEU A 862 -36.72 -19.06 47.64
N GLY A 863 -37.59 -18.14 48.06
CA GLY A 863 -37.24 -16.74 48.32
C GLY A 863 -37.13 -15.89 47.05
N GLU A 864 -36.59 -14.68 47.21
CA GLU A 864 -36.37 -13.73 46.12
C GLU A 864 -35.23 -14.14 45.18
N PRO A 865 -35.32 -13.87 43.87
CA PRO A 865 -34.28 -14.26 42.93
C PRO A 865 -33.02 -13.40 43.07
N LYS A 866 -31.87 -14.07 42.92
CA LYS A 866 -30.53 -13.49 42.88
C LYS A 866 -30.21 -13.07 41.44
N VAL A 867 -30.44 -11.79 41.16
CA VAL A 867 -30.08 -11.12 39.91
C VAL A 867 -28.56 -10.91 39.86
N THR A 868 -27.95 -11.30 38.74
CA THR A 868 -26.52 -11.08 38.46
C THR A 868 -26.35 -10.37 37.13
N LEU A 869 -25.77 -9.17 37.19
CA LEU A 869 -25.44 -8.35 36.03
C LEU A 869 -23.92 -8.36 35.83
N SER A 870 -23.46 -8.85 34.68
CA SER A 870 -22.05 -8.78 34.28
C SER A 870 -21.85 -7.61 33.32
N PHE A 871 -20.93 -6.73 33.68
CA PHE A 871 -20.53 -5.55 32.94
C PHE A 871 -19.15 -5.77 32.32
N GLU A 872 -18.94 -5.17 31.16
CA GLU A 872 -17.67 -5.22 30.42
C GLU A 872 -17.30 -3.81 29.96
N LEU A 873 -16.03 -3.44 30.16
CA LEU A 873 -15.39 -2.37 29.43
C LEU A 873 -14.69 -3.01 28.23
N ASP A 874 -15.20 -2.76 27.03
CA ASP A 874 -14.78 -3.46 25.82
C ASP A 874 -13.40 -3.00 25.29
N SER A 875 -13.00 -3.51 24.12
CA SER A 875 -11.74 -3.11 23.45
C SER A 875 -11.78 -1.70 22.84
N ASN A 876 -12.94 -1.04 22.79
CA ASN A 876 -13.13 0.31 22.28
C ASN A 876 -13.09 1.37 23.41
N GLY A 877 -13.22 0.93 24.67
CA GLY A 877 -13.38 1.79 25.85
C GLY A 877 -14.85 2.14 26.15
N ILE A 878 -15.80 1.35 25.67
CA ILE A 878 -17.24 1.51 25.91
C ILE A 878 -17.69 0.50 26.98
N ALA A 879 -18.50 0.95 27.93
CA ALA A 879 -19.01 0.13 29.02
C ALA A 879 -20.41 -0.41 28.69
N GLN A 880 -20.60 -1.72 28.79
CA GLN A 880 -21.83 -2.40 28.39
C GLN A 880 -22.23 -3.55 29.35
N ILE A 881 -23.50 -3.96 29.29
CA ILE A 881 -24.02 -5.13 30.00
C ILE A 881 -23.76 -6.37 29.15
N ALA A 882 -22.71 -7.12 29.46
CA ALA A 882 -22.33 -8.35 28.77
C ALA A 882 -23.23 -9.55 29.14
N LYS A 883 -23.84 -9.53 30.33
CA LYS A 883 -24.79 -10.57 30.78
C LYS A 883 -25.79 -10.01 31.80
N ALA A 884 -27.04 -10.48 31.74
CA ALA A 884 -28.02 -10.32 32.80
C ALA A 884 -28.75 -11.66 33.00
N GLU A 885 -28.75 -12.19 34.22
CA GLU A 885 -29.46 -13.42 34.58
C GLU A 885 -30.07 -13.32 35.99
N ALA A 886 -31.22 -13.96 36.20
CA ALA A 886 -31.81 -14.17 37.52
C ALA A 886 -31.67 -15.64 37.91
N THR A 887 -31.37 -15.91 39.18
CA THR A 887 -31.05 -17.27 39.67
C THR A 887 -31.73 -17.57 41.00
N LEU A 888 -32.15 -18.82 41.19
CA LEU A 888 -32.69 -19.35 42.46
C LEU A 888 -32.08 -20.73 42.71
N GLU A 889 -31.78 -21.05 43.97
CA GLU A 889 -31.08 -22.27 44.36
C GLU A 889 -32.05 -23.15 45.18
N GLU A 890 -32.40 -24.33 44.65
CA GLU A 890 -33.30 -25.31 45.27
C GLU A 890 -32.44 -26.41 45.92
N GLU A 891 -32.40 -26.48 47.26
CA GLU A 891 -31.77 -27.63 47.94
C GLU A 891 -32.68 -28.87 47.80
N VAL A 892 -32.13 -29.93 47.21
CA VAL A 892 -32.78 -31.24 47.12
C VAL A 892 -31.92 -32.25 47.88
N GLU A 893 -32.51 -32.94 48.85
CA GLU A 893 -31.84 -34.04 49.54
C GLU A 893 -31.95 -35.30 48.68
N VAL A 894 -30.80 -35.91 48.36
CA VAL A 894 -30.73 -37.11 47.52
C VAL A 894 -30.06 -38.21 48.33
N GLU A 895 -30.65 -39.41 48.31
CA GLU A 895 -30.04 -40.59 48.92
C GLU A 895 -28.89 -41.10 48.04
N VAL A 896 -27.66 -41.08 48.57
CA VAL A 896 -26.48 -41.57 47.86
C VAL A 896 -26.01 -42.87 48.51
N VAL A 897 -25.98 -43.95 47.71
CA VAL A 897 -25.51 -45.27 48.14
C VAL A 897 -23.98 -45.31 48.10
N VAL A 898 -23.35 -45.40 49.27
CA VAL A 898 -21.89 -45.29 49.41
C VAL A 898 -21.19 -46.60 49.02
N LYS A 899 -20.70 -46.70 47.77
CA LYS A 899 -19.67 -47.69 47.41
C LYS A 899 -18.30 -47.20 47.91
N LYS A 900 -17.64 -47.98 48.78
CA LYS A 900 -16.29 -47.70 49.31
C LYS A 900 -15.21 -47.92 48.24
N GLU A 901 -14.84 -46.89 47.50
CA GLU A 901 -13.64 -46.92 46.66
C GLU A 901 -12.35 -46.87 47.50
N LYS A 902 -11.36 -47.71 47.15
CA LYS A 902 -10.06 -47.75 47.83
C LYS A 902 -9.20 -46.56 47.41
N LYS A 903 -8.76 -45.75 48.38
CA LYS A 903 -7.71 -44.73 48.16
C LYS A 903 -6.39 -45.40 47.79
N SER A 904 -5.84 -45.09 46.62
CA SER A 904 -4.39 -45.14 46.38
C SER A 904 -3.88 -43.71 46.18
N LYS A 905 -3.01 -43.25 47.08
CA LYS A 905 -2.48 -41.88 47.06
C LYS A 905 -1.05 -41.88 46.54
N LYS A 906 -0.78 -40.98 45.59
CA LYS A 906 0.54 -40.69 45.02
C LYS A 906 1.56 -40.49 46.14
N SER A 907 2.59 -41.35 46.21
CA SER A 907 3.59 -41.30 47.26
C SER A 907 4.65 -40.23 47.01
N LYS A 908 5.20 -39.70 48.10
CA LYS A 908 6.48 -38.99 48.15
C LYS A 908 7.16 -39.45 49.44
N LYS A 909 8.49 -39.60 49.36
CA LYS A 909 9.49 -39.74 50.43
C LYS A 909 9.13 -39.01 51.75
N ASP A 910 9.53 -39.46 52.95
CA ASP A 910 10.71 -40.29 53.33
C ASP A 910 10.48 -41.28 54.51
N ASP A 911 11.51 -42.08 54.80
CA ASP A 911 11.90 -42.78 56.06
C ASP A 911 11.17 -44.04 56.63
N ASP A 912 11.69 -45.20 56.19
CA ASP A 912 12.44 -46.21 56.99
C ASP A 912 11.74 -47.40 57.71
N LYS A 913 12.40 -48.58 57.57
CA LYS A 913 12.20 -49.94 58.15
C LYS A 913 10.83 -50.65 58.01
N SER A 914 10.76 -51.97 57.76
CA SER A 914 11.75 -52.94 57.23
C SER A 914 11.07 -54.30 56.96
N THR A 915 11.47 -54.99 55.87
CA THR A 915 11.35 -56.46 55.61
C THR A 915 9.99 -57.15 55.78
N ASP A 916 9.36 -57.66 54.70
CA ASP A 916 9.55 -59.01 54.11
C ASP A 916 8.63 -60.07 54.81
N SER A 917 7.95 -61.02 54.16
CA SER A 917 8.09 -61.60 52.81
C SER A 917 6.74 -61.96 52.13
N SER A 918 6.78 -62.75 51.05
CA SER A 918 5.68 -63.09 50.12
C SER A 918 5.04 -64.47 50.33
N GLU A 919 3.76 -64.65 49.96
CA GLU A 919 3.29 -65.55 48.87
C GLU A 919 1.74 -65.54 48.75
N ALA A 920 1.14 -66.41 47.92
CA ALA A 920 -0.25 -66.31 47.43
C ALA A 920 -1.07 -67.61 47.58
N GLY A 921 -2.40 -67.51 47.48
CA GLY A 921 -3.33 -68.64 47.38
C GLY A 921 -4.81 -68.22 47.49
N ASP A 922 -5.66 -68.73 46.61
CA ASP A 922 -7.14 -68.74 46.71
C ASP A 922 -7.58 -69.75 47.82
N GLU A 923 -8.82 -69.82 48.33
CA GLU A 923 -10.12 -69.97 47.64
C GLU A 923 -11.34 -69.63 48.54
N ALA A 924 -12.52 -69.64 47.90
CA ALA A 924 -13.86 -69.95 48.42
C ALA A 924 -14.68 -68.84 49.12
N GLU A 925 -15.99 -68.89 48.84
CA GLU A 925 -17.02 -67.93 49.24
C GLU A 925 -17.86 -68.43 50.42
N ALA A 926 -18.37 -67.49 51.24
CA ALA A 926 -19.63 -67.63 51.96
C ALA A 926 -20.20 -66.21 52.23
N GLU A 927 -21.50 -66.02 52.01
CA GLU A 927 -22.16 -64.72 52.16
C GLU A 927 -22.65 -64.48 53.60
N GLU A 928 -22.61 -63.22 54.06
CA GLU A 928 -23.48 -62.72 55.13
C GLU A 928 -23.84 -61.26 54.85
N GLU A 929 -25.13 -60.88 54.95
CA GLU A 929 -25.64 -59.59 54.50
C GLU A 929 -25.40 -58.45 55.52
N GLU A 930 -24.51 -57.50 55.21
CA GLU A 930 -24.55 -56.17 55.84
C GLU A 930 -25.29 -55.14 54.97
N LYS A 931 -26.18 -54.37 55.61
CA LYS A 931 -27.02 -53.36 54.94
C LYS A 931 -26.17 -52.18 54.45
N PRO A 932 -26.51 -51.57 53.29
CA PRO A 932 -25.87 -50.34 52.85
C PRO A 932 -26.28 -49.17 53.75
N GLU A 933 -25.30 -48.45 54.31
CA GLU A 933 -25.52 -47.13 54.91
C GLU A 933 -25.87 -46.12 53.81
N THR A 934 -27.15 -45.77 53.69
CA THR A 934 -27.59 -44.60 52.91
C THR A 934 -27.16 -43.32 53.63
N ARG A 935 -26.41 -42.47 52.92
CA ARG A 935 -26.10 -41.12 53.39
C ARG A 935 -26.92 -40.12 52.59
N MET A 936 -27.73 -39.31 53.28
CA MET A 936 -28.36 -38.15 52.67
C MET A 936 -27.28 -37.13 52.30
N GLU A 937 -27.25 -36.73 51.04
CA GLU A 937 -26.35 -35.70 50.52
C GLU A 937 -27.18 -34.56 49.91
N LYS A 938 -26.90 -33.32 50.33
CA LYS A 938 -27.59 -32.14 49.84
C LYS A 938 -27.06 -31.76 48.45
N GLN A 939 -27.94 -31.77 47.45
CA GLN A 939 -27.62 -31.33 46.10
C GLN A 939 -28.36 -30.03 45.77
N THR A 940 -27.60 -28.98 45.45
CA THR A 940 -28.16 -27.66 45.12
C THR A 940 -28.49 -27.56 43.63
N LYS A 941 -29.77 -27.43 43.30
CA LYS A 941 -30.29 -27.29 41.94
C LYS A 941 -30.54 -25.82 41.61
N THR A 942 -29.65 -25.20 40.84
CA THR A 942 -29.81 -23.80 40.41
C THR A 942 -30.76 -23.67 39.22
N HIS A 943 -31.89 -23.00 39.41
CA HIS A 943 -32.75 -22.48 38.35
C HIS A 943 -32.20 -21.14 37.85
N ARG A 944 -32.24 -20.90 36.53
CA ARG A 944 -31.71 -19.68 35.91
C ARG A 944 -32.61 -19.19 34.78
N GLU A 945 -32.80 -17.89 34.70
CA GLU A 945 -33.46 -17.19 33.59
C GLU A 945 -32.52 -16.13 33.01
N LYS A 946 -32.46 -16.00 31.68
CA LYS A 946 -31.74 -14.89 31.03
C LYS A 946 -32.67 -13.68 30.96
N LEU A 947 -32.25 -12.56 31.52
CA LEU A 947 -33.05 -11.33 31.54
C LEU A 947 -32.97 -10.59 30.21
N ILE A 948 -34.02 -9.84 29.90
CA ILE A 948 -34.13 -9.01 28.69
C ILE A 948 -33.59 -7.62 29.01
N VAL A 949 -32.67 -7.11 28.19
CA VAL A 949 -32.04 -5.79 28.37
C VAL A 949 -32.32 -4.93 27.15
N VAL A 950 -32.94 -3.76 27.35
CA VAL A 950 -33.34 -2.79 26.31
C VAL A 950 -32.86 -1.39 26.70
N ARG A 951 -32.54 -0.49 25.76
CA ARG A 951 -32.21 0.91 26.13
C ARG A 951 -33.50 1.68 26.43
N ALA A 952 -33.54 2.42 27.54
CA ALA A 952 -34.78 3.03 28.03
C ALA A 952 -35.44 4.00 27.02
N TYR A 953 -34.61 4.70 26.23
CA TYR A 953 -35.03 5.65 25.20
C TYR A 953 -35.42 5.00 23.86
N GLU A 954 -35.32 3.67 23.71
CA GLU A 954 -35.97 2.96 22.60
C GLU A 954 -37.49 2.83 22.81
N THR A 955 -37.96 3.04 24.05
CA THR A 955 -39.37 2.98 24.44
C THR A 955 -40.01 4.34 24.78
N VAL A 956 -39.23 5.37 25.11
CA VAL A 956 -39.71 6.71 25.55
C VAL A 956 -38.78 7.80 25.00
N LYS A 957 -39.26 9.03 24.82
CA LYS A 957 -38.40 10.19 24.51
C LYS A 957 -37.39 10.46 25.65
N PRO A 958 -36.18 10.99 25.36
CA PRO A 958 -35.27 11.44 26.41
C PRO A 958 -35.82 12.64 27.20
N GLU A 959 -35.50 12.66 28.50
CA GLU A 959 -35.66 13.80 29.41
C GLU A 959 -34.57 14.86 29.13
N GLU A 960 -34.80 16.13 29.49
CA GLU A 960 -33.89 17.25 29.16
C GLU A 960 -32.53 17.21 29.89
N SER A 961 -32.40 16.38 30.93
CA SER A 961 -31.16 16.12 31.68
C SER A 961 -30.36 14.91 31.18
N MET A 962 -30.84 14.22 30.13
CA MET A 962 -30.23 12.98 29.62
C MET A 962 -28.90 13.19 28.90
N SER A 963 -28.12 12.11 28.83
CA SER A 963 -26.96 12.04 27.96
C SER A 963 -27.33 12.14 26.48
N VAL A 964 -26.44 12.74 25.69
CA VAL A 964 -26.42 12.67 24.23
C VAL A 964 -26.59 11.22 23.75
N LEU A 965 -27.59 10.99 22.90
CA LEU A 965 -27.96 9.65 22.45
C LEU A 965 -27.23 9.27 21.15
N PRO A 966 -26.86 7.98 20.99
CA PRO A 966 -26.36 7.46 19.72
C PRO A 966 -27.42 7.52 18.62
N MET A 967 -27.01 7.27 17.38
CA MET A 967 -27.95 7.17 16.27
C MET A 967 -28.73 5.85 16.37
N SER A 968 -30.06 5.93 16.31
CA SER A 968 -30.90 4.73 16.23
C SER A 968 -30.80 4.10 14.84
N GLU A 969 -31.08 2.79 14.75
CA GLU A 969 -31.00 2.02 13.50
C GLU A 969 -31.80 2.65 12.35
N ALA A 970 -32.97 3.23 12.67
CA ALA A 970 -33.79 3.95 11.70
C ALA A 970 -33.11 5.21 11.14
N ILE A 971 -32.44 5.99 12.01
CA ILE A 971 -31.69 7.18 11.58
C ILE A 971 -30.46 6.75 10.79
N LYS A 972 -29.66 5.78 11.28
CA LYS A 972 -28.50 5.23 10.56
C LYS A 972 -28.86 4.76 9.15
N LYS A 973 -29.98 4.09 9.00
CA LYS A 973 -30.48 3.60 7.70
C LYS A 973 -30.91 4.73 6.76
N GLU A 974 -31.48 5.81 7.29
CA GLU A 974 -31.80 7.01 6.51
C GLU A 974 -30.52 7.75 6.07
N SER A 975 -29.60 7.99 7.00
CA SER A 975 -28.27 8.56 6.73
C SER A 975 -27.51 7.75 5.69
N MET A 976 -27.52 6.41 5.79
CA MET A 976 -26.94 5.51 4.79
C MET A 976 -27.62 5.68 3.42
N ARG A 977 -28.96 5.80 3.35
CA ARG A 977 -29.64 6.06 2.07
C ARG A 977 -29.19 7.39 1.47
N MET A 978 -29.26 8.48 2.23
CA MET A 978 -28.88 9.82 1.79
C MET A 978 -27.43 9.86 1.30
N LEU A 979 -26.47 9.29 2.04
CA LEU A 979 -25.07 9.29 1.64
C LEU A 979 -24.81 8.41 0.41
N ASN A 980 -25.53 7.30 0.22
CA ASN A 980 -25.46 6.50 -1.00
C ASN A 980 -26.08 7.25 -2.20
N GLU A 981 -27.18 7.98 -2.04
CA GLU A 981 -27.79 8.79 -3.10
C GLU A 981 -26.85 9.93 -3.53
N MET A 982 -26.20 10.60 -2.59
CA MET A 982 -25.16 11.59 -2.85
C MET A 982 -23.89 10.97 -3.47
N GLU A 983 -23.43 9.80 -3.00
CA GLU A 983 -22.28 9.11 -3.59
C GLU A 983 -22.57 8.66 -5.03
N ASN A 984 -23.80 8.24 -5.33
CA ASN A 984 -24.26 7.97 -6.69
C ASN A 984 -24.45 9.24 -7.54
N ALA A 985 -24.65 10.41 -6.94
CA ALA A 985 -24.61 11.69 -7.67
C ALA A 985 -23.16 12.10 -7.97
N ASP A 986 -22.24 11.99 -7.00
CA ASP A 986 -20.81 12.26 -7.18
C ASP A 986 -20.17 11.32 -8.20
N ASN A 987 -20.50 10.03 -8.16
CA ASN A 987 -20.00 9.04 -9.10
C ASN A 987 -20.55 9.27 -10.52
N ARG A 988 -21.81 9.74 -10.66
CA ARG A 988 -22.36 10.16 -11.97
C ARG A 988 -21.72 11.45 -12.47
N ARG A 989 -21.53 12.48 -11.64
CA ARG A 989 -20.79 13.70 -12.03
C ARG A 989 -19.37 13.37 -12.47
N ARG A 990 -18.64 12.54 -11.71
CA ARG A 990 -17.28 12.10 -12.08
C ARG A 990 -17.27 11.28 -13.37
N ALA A 991 -18.24 10.38 -13.59
CA ALA A 991 -18.35 9.62 -14.83
C ALA A 991 -18.78 10.49 -16.02
N ASN A 992 -19.60 11.53 -15.80
CA ASN A 992 -19.97 12.51 -16.83
C ASN A 992 -18.78 13.41 -17.17
N LEU A 993 -17.98 13.85 -16.20
CA LEU A 993 -16.74 14.59 -16.44
C LEU A 993 -15.70 13.69 -17.12
N GLU A 994 -15.43 12.48 -16.61
CA GLU A 994 -14.53 11.54 -17.28
C GLU A 994 -14.98 11.21 -18.72
N ALA A 995 -16.29 11.12 -18.96
CA ALA A 995 -16.85 10.94 -20.30
C ALA A 995 -16.82 12.23 -21.14
N LYS A 996 -16.99 13.42 -20.53
CA LYS A 996 -16.74 14.72 -21.16
C LYS A 996 -15.28 14.76 -21.56
N ASN A 997 -14.32 14.74 -20.63
CA ASN A 997 -12.87 14.68 -20.87
C ASN A 997 -12.42 13.55 -21.82
N SER A 998 -13.16 12.44 -21.94
CA SER A 998 -12.92 11.38 -22.94
C SER A 998 -13.47 11.70 -24.33
N LEU A 999 -14.56 12.47 -24.44
CA LEU A 999 -14.99 13.17 -25.66
C LEU A 999 -14.24 14.52 -25.84
N GLU A 1000 -13.56 15.07 -24.84
CA GLU A 1000 -13.00 16.42 -24.89
C GLU A 1000 -11.55 16.38 -25.37
N THR A 1001 -10.78 15.45 -24.79
CA THR A 1001 -9.57 14.92 -25.42
C THR A 1001 -9.93 14.22 -26.73
N PHE A 1002 -11.23 14.21 -27.11
CA PHE A 1002 -11.67 14.00 -28.47
C PHE A 1002 -11.51 15.22 -29.44
N ILE A 1003 -11.00 16.49 -29.28
CA ILE A 1003 -10.49 17.31 -30.49
C ILE A 1003 -9.01 17.18 -30.84
N TYR A 1004 -8.13 17.65 -29.95
CA TYR A 1004 -6.86 18.21 -30.41
C TYR A 1004 -6.07 17.20 -31.24
N LYS A 1005 -5.98 15.98 -30.73
CA LYS A 1005 -5.20 14.85 -31.21
C LYS A 1005 -5.47 14.27 -32.60
N ALA A 1006 -6.43 14.79 -33.34
CA ALA A 1006 -6.59 14.43 -34.75
C ALA A 1006 -6.87 15.63 -35.65
N HIS A 1007 -7.15 16.81 -35.09
CA HIS A 1007 -6.64 18.04 -35.70
C HIS A 1007 -5.10 17.93 -35.82
N ASP A 1008 -4.39 17.68 -34.70
CA ASP A 1008 -2.94 17.37 -34.61
C ASP A 1008 -2.48 16.39 -35.71
N ALA A 1009 -3.27 15.36 -36.01
CA ALA A 1009 -2.86 14.30 -36.94
C ALA A 1009 -3.27 14.55 -38.39
N LEU A 1010 -4.20 15.47 -38.65
CA LEU A 1010 -4.43 16.00 -39.99
C LEU A 1010 -3.44 17.14 -40.31
N SER A 1011 -3.08 17.97 -39.32
CA SER A 1011 -2.15 19.09 -39.48
C SER A 1011 -0.68 18.66 -39.51
N ALA A 1012 -0.20 17.88 -38.53
CA ALA A 1012 1.22 17.53 -38.41
C ALA A 1012 1.74 16.54 -39.47
N GLN A 1013 0.88 16.08 -40.38
CA GLN A 1013 1.24 15.25 -41.54
C GLN A 1013 0.56 15.76 -42.83
N GLU A 1014 0.12 17.02 -42.88
CA GLU A 1014 -0.68 17.56 -43.98
C GLU A 1014 -0.04 17.34 -45.36
N SER A 1015 1.29 17.47 -45.46
CA SER A 1015 2.08 17.20 -46.67
C SER A 1015 2.01 15.75 -47.12
N GLU A 1016 2.31 14.80 -46.24
CA GLU A 1016 2.37 13.37 -46.58
C GLU A 1016 0.97 12.76 -46.71
N ILE A 1017 -0.02 13.28 -45.98
CA ILE A 1017 -1.44 12.96 -46.17
C ILE A 1017 -1.86 13.35 -47.59
N LYS A 1018 -1.53 14.55 -48.07
CA LYS A 1018 -1.81 14.99 -49.45
C LYS A 1018 -1.19 14.08 -50.53
N GLU A 1019 -0.08 13.38 -50.23
CA GLU A 1019 0.51 12.41 -51.18
C GLU A 1019 -0.24 11.08 -51.29
N VAL A 1020 -1.08 10.72 -50.31
CA VAL A 1020 -1.71 9.38 -50.20
C VAL A 1020 -3.25 9.41 -50.06
N THR A 1021 -3.87 10.57 -50.32
CA THR A 1021 -5.32 10.85 -50.14
C THR A 1021 -6.00 11.50 -51.34
N VAL A 1022 -7.34 11.58 -51.26
CA VAL A 1022 -8.16 12.49 -52.06
C VAL A 1022 -8.57 13.69 -51.17
N PRO A 1023 -8.37 14.95 -51.57
CA PRO A 1023 -8.61 16.12 -50.71
C PRO A 1023 -10.02 16.22 -50.12
N GLU A 1024 -11.05 15.80 -50.85
CA GLU A 1024 -12.45 15.81 -50.40
C GLU A 1024 -12.66 15.02 -49.09
N GLN A 1025 -11.88 13.96 -48.87
CA GLN A 1025 -11.96 13.14 -47.66
C GLN A 1025 -11.40 13.87 -46.42
N VAL A 1026 -10.45 14.79 -46.61
CA VAL A 1026 -9.85 15.59 -45.52
C VAL A 1026 -10.80 16.73 -45.13
N VAL A 1027 -11.38 17.42 -46.10
CA VAL A 1027 -12.38 18.48 -45.85
C VAL A 1027 -13.64 17.91 -45.19
N SER A 1028 -14.12 16.75 -45.65
CA SER A 1028 -15.27 16.07 -45.03
C SER A 1028 -14.97 15.47 -43.65
N LEU A 1029 -13.70 15.31 -43.26
CA LEU A 1029 -13.33 15.08 -41.87
C LEU A 1029 -13.52 16.37 -41.09
N GLN A 1030 -12.71 17.39 -41.38
CA GLN A 1030 -12.61 18.63 -40.60
C GLN A 1030 -13.99 19.20 -40.24
N ALA A 1031 -14.88 19.36 -41.22
CA ALA A 1031 -16.24 19.89 -41.01
C ALA A 1031 -17.12 19.08 -40.04
N LYS A 1032 -17.03 17.74 -40.01
CA LYS A 1032 -17.80 16.89 -39.06
C LYS A 1032 -17.28 16.98 -37.63
N LEU A 1033 -16.06 17.43 -37.51
CA LEU A 1033 -15.28 17.31 -36.30
C LEU A 1033 -15.33 18.65 -35.59
N GLU A 1034 -15.29 19.76 -36.36
CA GLU A 1034 -15.87 21.07 -36.06
C GLU A 1034 -17.37 21.00 -35.65
N GLU A 1035 -18.23 20.26 -36.37
CA GLU A 1035 -19.66 20.07 -35.98
C GLU A 1035 -19.82 19.44 -34.59
N THR A 1036 -18.89 18.54 -34.23
CA THR A 1036 -18.93 17.86 -32.92
C THR A 1036 -18.25 18.71 -31.83
N GLU A 1037 -17.39 19.64 -32.24
CA GLU A 1037 -16.67 20.63 -31.42
C GLU A 1037 -17.65 21.66 -30.86
N GLU A 1038 -18.36 22.34 -31.78
CA GLU A 1038 -19.46 23.26 -31.50
C GLU A 1038 -20.52 22.59 -30.61
N TRP A 1039 -20.90 21.36 -30.95
CA TRP A 1039 -21.83 20.58 -30.14
C TRP A 1039 -21.36 20.34 -28.70
N LEU A 1040 -20.06 20.14 -28.42
CA LEU A 1040 -19.64 19.82 -27.05
C LEU A 1040 -19.78 21.01 -26.09
N TYR A 1041 -19.70 22.23 -26.62
CA TYR A 1041 -19.74 23.46 -25.82
C TYR A 1041 -21.13 24.07 -25.71
N ASP A 1042 -21.95 23.95 -26.76
CA ASP A 1042 -23.33 24.42 -26.75
C ASP A 1042 -24.27 23.37 -26.12
N ASP A 1043 -24.81 22.45 -26.93
CA ASP A 1043 -25.76 21.43 -26.49
C ASP A 1043 -25.15 20.41 -25.51
N GLY A 1044 -23.83 20.20 -25.58
CA GLY A 1044 -23.13 19.09 -24.95
C GLY A 1044 -22.70 19.31 -23.50
N ASP A 1045 -22.57 20.56 -23.02
CA ASP A 1045 -21.81 20.87 -21.79
C ASP A 1045 -22.27 20.12 -20.52
N LYS A 1046 -23.56 19.75 -20.45
CA LYS A 1046 -24.18 19.12 -19.26
C LYS A 1046 -24.93 17.81 -19.54
N VAL A 1047 -24.57 17.08 -20.60
CA VAL A 1047 -25.21 15.77 -20.90
C VAL A 1047 -24.69 14.62 -20.02
N GLU A 1048 -25.36 13.47 -20.06
CA GLU A 1048 -24.90 12.26 -19.38
C GLU A 1048 -23.74 11.57 -20.11
N ALA A 1049 -22.94 10.80 -19.37
CA ALA A 1049 -21.84 9.98 -19.88
C ALA A 1049 -22.23 9.04 -21.04
N VAL A 1050 -23.51 8.66 -21.15
CA VAL A 1050 -24.05 7.85 -22.25
C VAL A 1050 -24.13 8.67 -23.55
N GLU A 1051 -24.42 9.96 -23.47
CA GLU A 1051 -24.57 10.82 -24.65
C GLU A 1051 -23.21 11.29 -25.18
N TYR A 1052 -22.26 11.63 -24.30
CA TYR A 1052 -20.85 11.79 -24.70
C TYR A 1052 -20.31 10.53 -25.38
N LYS A 1053 -20.58 9.34 -24.82
CA LYS A 1053 -20.20 8.06 -25.43
C LYS A 1053 -20.92 7.80 -26.75
N LYS A 1054 -22.20 8.15 -26.88
CA LYS A 1054 -22.97 8.04 -28.13
C LYS A 1054 -22.47 8.99 -29.21
N LYS A 1055 -22.06 10.22 -28.88
CA LYS A 1055 -21.40 11.15 -29.82
C LYS A 1055 -20.02 10.62 -30.20
N MET A 1056 -19.21 10.16 -29.25
CA MET A 1056 -17.95 9.43 -29.47
C MET A 1056 -18.15 8.23 -30.41
N ASP A 1057 -19.17 7.40 -30.20
CA ASP A 1057 -19.46 6.20 -31.00
C ASP A 1057 -20.06 6.54 -32.37
N SER A 1058 -20.86 7.60 -32.48
CA SER A 1058 -21.37 8.12 -33.76
C SER A 1058 -20.21 8.67 -34.59
N LEU A 1059 -19.31 9.41 -33.95
CA LEU A 1059 -18.08 9.87 -34.58
C LEU A 1059 -17.25 8.68 -35.02
N ASN A 1060 -16.92 7.74 -34.13
CA ASN A 1060 -16.19 6.50 -34.45
C ASN A 1060 -16.88 5.62 -35.50
N SER A 1061 -18.20 5.74 -35.69
CA SER A 1061 -18.98 5.01 -36.70
C SER A 1061 -18.84 5.67 -38.08
N ASP A 1062 -18.97 6.99 -38.17
CA ASP A 1062 -18.77 7.72 -39.43
C ASP A 1062 -17.28 7.75 -39.81
N LEU A 1063 -16.44 8.04 -38.81
CA LEU A 1063 -15.01 7.78 -38.80
C LEU A 1063 -14.68 6.27 -38.92
N SER A 1064 -15.61 5.31 -38.92
CA SER A 1064 -15.21 3.91 -39.19
C SER A 1064 -14.84 3.76 -40.67
N ALA A 1065 -15.53 4.48 -41.56
CA ALA A 1065 -15.10 4.64 -42.94
C ALA A 1065 -13.85 5.51 -43.03
N ILE A 1066 -13.86 6.69 -42.41
CA ILE A 1066 -12.80 7.69 -42.66
C ILE A 1066 -11.54 7.53 -41.78
N LEU A 1067 -11.55 6.69 -40.73
CA LEU A 1067 -10.36 6.16 -40.05
C LEU A 1067 -9.92 4.81 -40.60
N PHE A 1068 -10.78 4.04 -41.26
CA PHE A 1068 -10.25 2.98 -42.13
C PHE A 1068 -9.41 3.63 -43.24
N HIS A 1069 -9.88 4.76 -43.80
CA HIS A 1069 -9.03 5.64 -44.59
C HIS A 1069 -7.85 6.21 -43.76
N LEU A 1070 -8.05 6.96 -42.67
CA LEU A 1070 -6.94 7.65 -41.96
C LEU A 1070 -5.87 6.70 -41.42
N SER A 1071 -6.23 5.52 -40.93
CA SER A 1071 -5.25 4.50 -40.52
C SER A 1071 -4.53 3.87 -41.71
N ALA A 1072 -5.19 3.67 -42.86
CA ALA A 1072 -4.52 3.28 -44.09
C ALA A 1072 -3.63 4.40 -44.67
N ILE A 1073 -4.02 5.66 -44.50
CA ILE A 1073 -3.29 6.87 -44.88
C ILE A 1073 -2.02 6.99 -44.03
N LEU A 1074 -2.14 7.01 -42.70
CA LEU A 1074 -1.01 7.04 -41.78
C LEU A 1074 -0.10 5.81 -41.96
N PHE A 1075 -0.65 4.64 -42.29
CA PHE A 1075 0.12 3.45 -42.65
C PHE A 1075 0.90 3.63 -43.98
N ARG A 1076 0.31 4.25 -45.00
CA ARG A 1076 1.03 4.60 -46.26
C ARG A 1076 2.12 5.63 -45.99
N VAL A 1077 1.84 6.68 -45.20
CA VAL A 1077 2.84 7.70 -44.81
C VAL A 1077 4.01 7.07 -44.05
N ALA A 1078 3.74 6.09 -43.19
CA ALA A 1078 4.77 5.33 -42.50
C ALA A 1078 5.58 4.45 -43.48
N GLU A 1079 4.93 3.63 -44.31
CA GLU A 1079 5.62 2.74 -45.26
C GLU A 1079 6.41 3.51 -46.34
N VAL A 1080 5.97 4.70 -46.76
CA VAL A 1080 6.74 5.60 -47.64
C VAL A 1080 8.10 6.00 -47.03
N LYS A 1081 8.22 6.01 -45.70
CA LYS A 1081 9.46 6.32 -44.97
C LYS A 1081 10.22 5.06 -44.54
N GLU A 1082 9.53 4.06 -44.02
CA GLU A 1082 10.12 2.84 -43.44
C GLU A 1082 10.54 1.80 -44.47
N LEU A 1083 9.83 1.63 -45.59
CA LEU A 1083 10.13 0.59 -46.58
C LEU A 1083 11.49 0.80 -47.27
N PRO A 1084 11.89 2.01 -47.72
CA PRO A 1084 13.23 2.25 -48.28
C PRO A 1084 14.34 1.96 -47.27
N ILE A 1085 14.13 2.33 -45.99
CA ILE A 1085 15.09 2.06 -44.90
C ILE A 1085 15.22 0.54 -44.68
N ALA A 1086 14.10 -0.19 -44.69
CA ALA A 1086 14.09 -1.64 -44.53
C ALA A 1086 14.78 -2.36 -45.69
N ILE A 1087 14.60 -1.91 -46.94
CA ILE A 1087 15.26 -2.46 -48.14
C ILE A 1087 16.77 -2.22 -48.07
N ASN A 1088 17.21 -0.98 -47.82
CA ASN A 1088 18.64 -0.66 -47.69
C ASN A 1088 19.31 -1.48 -46.56
N THR A 1089 18.66 -1.55 -45.40
CA THR A 1089 19.15 -2.36 -44.25
C THR A 1089 19.21 -3.86 -44.57
N ALA A 1090 18.34 -4.35 -45.47
CA ALA A 1090 18.38 -5.74 -45.93
C ALA A 1090 19.54 -6.00 -46.90
N GLN A 1091 19.84 -5.05 -47.80
CA GLN A 1091 20.99 -5.09 -48.72
C GLN A 1091 22.32 -5.00 -47.96
N GLU A 1092 22.46 -4.07 -47.01
CA GLU A 1092 23.64 -3.97 -46.12
C GLU A 1092 23.87 -5.26 -45.33
N TYR A 1093 22.80 -5.88 -44.84
CA TYR A 1093 22.89 -7.17 -44.15
C TYR A 1093 23.30 -8.31 -45.10
N ALA A 1094 22.85 -8.30 -46.35
CA ALA A 1094 23.23 -9.32 -47.33
C ALA A 1094 24.72 -9.21 -47.68
N PHE A 1095 25.18 -8.01 -48.02
CA PHE A 1095 26.59 -7.70 -48.30
C PHE A 1095 27.52 -8.14 -47.15
N SER A 1096 27.27 -7.66 -45.93
CA SER A 1096 28.10 -7.98 -44.76
C SER A 1096 28.04 -9.47 -44.36
N THR A 1097 26.95 -10.18 -44.69
CA THR A 1097 26.88 -11.65 -44.49
C THR A 1097 27.69 -12.41 -45.54
N ARG A 1098 27.72 -11.92 -46.80
CA ARG A 1098 28.54 -12.48 -47.88
C ARG A 1098 30.03 -12.33 -47.57
N GLU A 1099 30.46 -11.16 -47.07
CA GLU A 1099 31.82 -10.96 -46.54
C GLU A 1099 32.15 -11.92 -45.38
N LEU A 1100 31.22 -12.09 -44.43
CA LEU A 1100 31.39 -13.00 -43.29
C LEU A 1100 31.55 -14.48 -43.72
N MET A 1101 30.88 -14.92 -44.80
CA MET A 1101 31.06 -16.26 -45.34
C MET A 1101 32.45 -16.44 -45.98
N ASN A 1102 32.97 -15.39 -46.62
CA ASN A 1102 34.34 -15.39 -47.14
C ASN A 1102 35.36 -15.44 -45.99
N GLU A 1103 35.17 -14.67 -44.92
CA GLU A 1103 36.02 -14.73 -43.71
C GLU A 1103 36.02 -16.13 -43.07
N TRP A 1104 34.84 -16.76 -42.97
CA TRP A 1104 34.67 -18.08 -42.33
C TRP A 1104 35.37 -19.22 -43.08
N SER A 1105 35.70 -19.06 -44.37
CA SER A 1105 36.54 -20.01 -45.11
C SER A 1105 37.90 -20.24 -44.44
N THR A 1106 38.48 -19.20 -43.84
CA THR A 1106 39.75 -19.27 -43.10
C THR A 1106 39.58 -19.35 -41.59
N SER A 1107 38.61 -18.64 -41.00
CA SER A 1107 38.47 -18.54 -39.54
C SER A 1107 37.70 -19.70 -38.91
N LYS A 1108 36.82 -20.36 -39.68
CA LYS A 1108 35.95 -21.47 -39.24
C LYS A 1108 35.93 -22.68 -40.20
N PRO A 1109 37.06 -23.38 -40.39
CA PRO A 1109 37.13 -24.58 -41.24
C PRO A 1109 36.27 -25.78 -40.77
N GLN A 1110 35.53 -25.66 -39.66
CA GLN A 1110 34.51 -26.63 -39.25
C GLN A 1110 33.12 -26.41 -39.88
N ILE A 1111 32.97 -25.41 -40.76
CA ILE A 1111 31.78 -25.14 -41.58
C ILE A 1111 32.17 -25.40 -43.03
N THR A 1112 31.52 -26.35 -43.69
CA THR A 1112 31.97 -26.86 -45.00
C THR A 1112 31.75 -25.84 -46.12
N ASP A 1113 32.38 -26.06 -47.26
CA ASP A 1113 32.28 -25.16 -48.41
C ASP A 1113 30.86 -25.18 -49.01
N GLU A 1114 30.19 -26.33 -48.99
CA GLU A 1114 28.76 -26.43 -49.34
C GLU A 1114 27.91 -25.62 -48.35
N GLU A 1115 28.12 -25.76 -47.04
CA GLU A 1115 27.37 -25.03 -46.01
C GLU A 1115 27.55 -23.51 -46.07
N ARG A 1116 28.63 -23.00 -46.67
CA ARG A 1116 28.81 -21.57 -46.96
C ARG A 1116 28.15 -21.16 -48.29
N SER A 1117 28.21 -22.01 -49.31
CA SER A 1117 27.45 -21.82 -50.56
C SER A 1117 25.94 -21.75 -50.31
N ASP A 1118 25.43 -22.61 -49.43
CA ASP A 1118 24.06 -22.65 -48.93
C ASP A 1118 23.59 -21.33 -48.29
N VAL A 1119 24.52 -20.53 -47.74
CA VAL A 1119 24.21 -19.19 -47.22
C VAL A 1119 24.18 -18.18 -48.36
N ILE A 1120 25.13 -18.25 -49.29
CA ILE A 1120 25.26 -17.31 -50.41
C ILE A 1120 24.06 -17.41 -51.35
N GLU A 1121 23.62 -18.62 -51.72
CA GLU A 1121 22.41 -18.84 -52.53
C GLU A 1121 21.16 -18.18 -51.89
N LYS A 1122 21.02 -18.28 -50.56
CA LYS A 1122 19.91 -17.65 -49.80
C LYS A 1122 20.09 -16.14 -49.61
N LEU A 1123 21.24 -15.58 -49.97
CA LEU A 1123 21.45 -14.14 -50.11
C LEU A 1123 21.09 -13.67 -51.53
N ASP A 1124 21.44 -14.43 -52.56
CA ASP A 1124 21.00 -14.17 -53.93
C ASP A 1124 19.47 -14.23 -54.07
N GLU A 1125 18.80 -15.21 -53.45
CA GLU A 1125 17.32 -15.26 -53.33
C GLU A 1125 16.73 -14.01 -52.64
N LEU A 1126 17.46 -13.42 -51.70
CA LEU A 1126 17.02 -12.25 -50.93
C LEU A 1126 17.22 -10.96 -51.75
N GLU A 1127 18.39 -10.79 -52.37
CA GLU A 1127 18.73 -9.63 -53.20
C GLU A 1127 17.84 -9.55 -54.45
N ALA A 1128 17.56 -10.68 -55.11
CA ALA A 1128 16.60 -10.77 -56.21
C ALA A 1128 15.18 -10.37 -55.77
N TRP A 1129 14.69 -10.94 -54.65
CA TRP A 1129 13.35 -10.64 -54.15
C TRP A 1129 13.18 -9.19 -53.69
N LEU A 1130 14.21 -8.57 -53.11
CA LEU A 1130 14.20 -7.14 -52.74
C LEU A 1130 14.06 -6.27 -53.99
N THR A 1131 14.80 -6.59 -55.06
CA THR A 1131 14.79 -5.83 -56.32
C THR A 1131 13.42 -5.91 -57.02
N GLU A 1132 12.82 -7.11 -57.08
CA GLU A 1132 11.47 -7.33 -57.61
C GLU A 1132 10.40 -6.60 -56.77
N SER A 1133 10.55 -6.63 -55.45
CA SER A 1133 9.65 -5.96 -54.50
C SER A 1133 9.65 -4.44 -54.66
N GLU A 1134 10.84 -3.84 -54.81
CA GLU A 1134 10.99 -2.39 -54.96
C GLU A 1134 10.41 -1.90 -56.29
N ALA A 1135 10.67 -2.63 -57.39
CA ALA A 1135 10.09 -2.35 -58.71
C ALA A 1135 8.55 -2.44 -58.67
N SER A 1136 8.01 -3.49 -58.04
CA SER A 1136 6.56 -3.69 -57.90
C SER A 1136 5.90 -2.59 -57.06
N GLN A 1137 6.56 -2.13 -56.01
CA GLN A 1137 6.04 -1.04 -55.17
C GLN A 1137 6.07 0.32 -55.87
N LYS A 1138 7.08 0.59 -56.72
CA LYS A 1138 7.17 1.83 -57.52
C LYS A 1138 6.10 1.94 -58.60
N ALA A 1139 5.51 0.81 -59.03
CA ALA A 1139 4.45 0.78 -60.04
C ALA A 1139 3.02 0.98 -59.47
N ALA A 1140 2.83 0.88 -58.15
CA ALA A 1140 1.51 0.95 -57.50
C ALA A 1140 1.10 2.39 -57.12
N PRO A 1141 -0.20 2.76 -57.18
CA PRO A 1141 -0.65 4.09 -56.77
C PRO A 1141 -0.42 4.36 -55.28
N LYS A 1142 0.14 5.53 -54.93
CA LYS A 1142 0.40 5.96 -53.54
C LYS A 1142 -0.83 5.96 -52.62
N HIS A 1143 -2.02 6.13 -53.19
CA HIS A 1143 -3.31 6.13 -52.49
C HIS A 1143 -3.99 4.74 -52.43
N GLU A 1144 -3.29 3.67 -52.82
CA GLU A 1144 -3.73 2.27 -52.65
C GLU A 1144 -2.94 1.56 -51.53
N LYS A 1145 -3.03 0.24 -51.41
CA LYS A 1145 -2.28 -0.49 -50.38
C LYS A 1145 -0.86 -0.81 -50.90
N PRO A 1146 0.20 -0.61 -50.10
CA PRO A 1146 1.53 -1.13 -50.42
C PRO A 1146 1.52 -2.62 -50.82
N VAL A 1147 2.26 -2.94 -51.87
CA VAL A 1147 2.43 -4.28 -52.45
C VAL A 1147 3.34 -5.13 -51.57
N VAL A 1148 4.39 -4.51 -51.01
CA VAL A 1148 5.33 -5.10 -50.06
C VAL A 1148 5.50 -4.13 -48.89
N THR A 1149 5.68 -4.66 -47.67
CA THR A 1149 5.84 -3.84 -46.45
C THR A 1149 7.21 -4.00 -45.81
N SER A 1150 7.60 -2.99 -45.03
CA SER A 1150 8.77 -2.99 -44.14
C SER A 1150 8.86 -4.27 -43.28
N ALA A 1151 7.70 -4.75 -42.80
CA ALA A 1151 7.58 -5.97 -42.01
C ALA A 1151 7.82 -7.26 -42.81
N ASP A 1152 7.44 -7.30 -44.09
CA ASP A 1152 7.72 -8.45 -44.97
C ASP A 1152 9.21 -8.55 -45.31
N VAL A 1153 9.86 -7.40 -45.55
CA VAL A 1153 11.32 -7.31 -45.73
C VAL A 1153 12.06 -7.80 -44.48
N ALA A 1154 11.69 -7.30 -43.30
CA ALA A 1154 12.26 -7.74 -42.03
C ALA A 1154 12.08 -9.26 -41.78
N LYS A 1155 10.93 -9.81 -42.18
CA LYS A 1155 10.61 -11.24 -42.05
C LYS A 1155 11.45 -12.12 -42.98
N LYS A 1156 11.69 -11.70 -44.22
CA LYS A 1156 12.63 -12.35 -45.17
C LYS A 1156 14.06 -12.35 -44.63
N VAL A 1157 14.57 -11.20 -44.21
CA VAL A 1157 15.90 -11.05 -43.57
C VAL A 1157 16.05 -11.94 -42.33
N GLN A 1158 14.99 -12.09 -41.51
CA GLN A 1158 14.99 -12.96 -40.34
C GLN A 1158 15.05 -14.47 -40.69
N GLY A 1159 14.79 -14.85 -41.94
CA GLY A 1159 15.05 -16.22 -42.44
C GLY A 1159 16.54 -16.51 -42.48
N VAL A 1160 17.29 -15.72 -43.26
CA VAL A 1160 18.74 -15.85 -43.42
C VAL A 1160 19.48 -15.71 -42.09
N LYS A 1161 19.12 -14.71 -41.26
CA LYS A 1161 19.72 -14.50 -39.92
C LYS A 1161 19.65 -15.73 -39.03
N LYS A 1162 18.61 -16.57 -39.13
CA LYS A 1162 18.51 -17.83 -38.36
C LYS A 1162 19.46 -18.90 -38.86
N PHE A 1163 19.60 -19.04 -40.18
CA PHE A 1163 20.46 -20.03 -40.82
C PHE A 1163 21.94 -19.76 -40.49
N VAL A 1164 22.40 -18.53 -40.69
CA VAL A 1164 23.76 -18.07 -40.32
C VAL A 1164 24.03 -18.27 -38.81
N ALA A 1165 23.05 -17.98 -37.95
CA ALA A 1165 23.18 -18.13 -36.50
C ALA A 1165 23.15 -19.58 -35.98
N VAL A 1166 22.83 -20.56 -36.83
CA VAL A 1166 23.02 -22.00 -36.56
C VAL A 1166 24.46 -22.39 -36.89
N LEU A 1167 24.91 -22.14 -38.12
CA LEU A 1167 26.28 -22.43 -38.57
C LEU A 1167 27.33 -21.75 -37.67
N ALA A 1168 27.06 -20.51 -37.24
CA ALA A 1168 27.92 -19.74 -36.34
C ALA A 1168 28.40 -20.49 -35.07
N LYS A 1169 27.60 -21.44 -34.58
CA LYS A 1169 27.74 -22.11 -33.26
C LYS A 1169 28.39 -23.49 -33.33
N ARG A 1170 28.82 -23.96 -34.50
CA ARG A 1170 29.39 -25.30 -34.69
C ARG A 1170 30.78 -25.42 -34.04
N PRO A 1171 31.01 -26.40 -33.13
CA PRO A 1171 32.28 -26.56 -32.42
C PRO A 1171 33.38 -27.16 -33.32
N LYS A 1172 34.65 -26.86 -33.00
CA LYS A 1172 35.81 -27.42 -33.73
C LYS A 1172 36.08 -28.88 -33.33
N PRO A 1173 36.44 -29.78 -34.27
CA PRO A 1173 36.77 -31.18 -33.97
C PRO A 1173 38.13 -31.34 -33.27
N GLN A 1174 38.36 -32.50 -32.64
CA GLN A 1174 39.64 -32.88 -32.02
C GLN A 1174 40.47 -33.79 -32.96
N PRO A 1175 41.82 -33.73 -32.92
CA PRO A 1175 42.69 -34.49 -33.82
C PRO A 1175 42.96 -35.92 -33.35
N VAL A 1176 43.12 -36.84 -34.32
CA VAL A 1176 43.55 -38.24 -34.13
C VAL A 1176 44.75 -38.52 -35.05
N LYS A 1177 45.62 -39.47 -34.69
CA LYS A 1177 46.92 -39.74 -35.36
C LYS A 1177 46.85 -40.87 -36.38
N THR A 1178 47.68 -40.76 -37.44
CA THR A 1178 48.40 -41.84 -38.18
C THR A 1178 47.60 -43.08 -38.64
N ASP A 1179 47.71 -43.53 -39.90
CA ASP A 1179 48.99 -43.98 -40.48
C ASP A 1179 48.95 -44.18 -42.03
N LYS A 1180 50.14 -44.09 -42.66
CA LYS A 1180 50.61 -44.83 -43.88
C LYS A 1180 49.93 -44.76 -45.28
N ASN A 1181 50.71 -44.16 -46.20
CA ASN A 1181 51.30 -44.77 -47.43
C ASN A 1181 50.63 -44.75 -48.83
N ASP A 1182 51.51 -44.41 -49.80
CA ASP A 1182 51.73 -44.95 -51.16
C ASP A 1182 50.83 -44.57 -52.37
N THR A 1183 51.23 -43.46 -53.03
CA THR A 1183 51.77 -43.38 -54.42
C THR A 1183 51.89 -44.69 -55.25
N GLU A 1184 51.76 -44.75 -56.59
CA GLU A 1184 51.58 -43.72 -57.66
C GLU A 1184 51.19 -44.37 -59.03
N LYS A 1185 50.98 -43.52 -60.07
CA LYS A 1185 50.99 -43.70 -61.56
C LYS A 1185 49.65 -43.42 -62.28
N ASP A 1186 49.54 -42.67 -63.38
CA ASP A 1186 50.37 -42.42 -64.60
C ASP A 1186 50.24 -43.51 -65.69
N GLY A 1187 49.91 -43.25 -66.97
CA GLY A 1187 49.41 -42.01 -67.61
C GLY A 1187 49.39 -42.06 -69.16
N SER A 1188 48.31 -41.58 -69.81
CA SER A 1188 48.16 -41.35 -71.28
C SER A 1188 46.85 -40.56 -71.56
N LYS A 1189 46.78 -39.47 -72.34
CA LYS A 1189 46.92 -39.30 -73.82
C LYS A 1189 45.93 -40.13 -74.65
N ALA A 1190 45.28 -39.61 -75.71
CA ALA A 1190 45.18 -38.24 -76.27
C ALA A 1190 43.81 -38.08 -77.00
N GLU A 1191 43.33 -36.86 -77.30
CA GLU A 1191 43.20 -36.19 -78.63
C GLU A 1191 41.95 -35.28 -78.52
N GLU A 1192 41.61 -34.26 -79.31
CA GLU A 1192 42.26 -33.19 -80.12
C GLU A 1192 41.21 -32.02 -80.12
N GLU A 1193 41.48 -30.74 -80.35
CA GLU A 1193 42.14 -30.10 -81.49
C GLU A 1193 43.10 -28.96 -81.08
N THR A 1194 44.00 -28.62 -82.01
CA THR A 1194 45.07 -27.62 -81.89
C THR A 1194 44.66 -26.30 -82.56
N SER A 1195 44.81 -25.14 -81.91
CA SER A 1195 45.98 -24.24 -81.93
C SER A 1195 46.24 -23.55 -83.30
N SER A 1196 46.79 -22.34 -83.42
CA SER A 1196 48.07 -21.95 -82.82
C SER A 1196 48.46 -20.48 -83.10
N LYS A 1197 49.20 -19.86 -82.17
CA LYS A 1197 50.43 -19.04 -82.39
C LYS A 1197 50.34 -17.71 -83.18
N ASP A 1198 51.28 -16.77 -83.06
CA ASP A 1198 52.35 -16.50 -82.06
C ASP A 1198 52.70 -14.99 -82.15
N ALA A 1199 53.50 -14.50 -81.19
CA ALA A 1199 54.42 -13.34 -81.31
C ALA A 1199 53.90 -11.88 -81.31
N ASP A 1200 54.04 -11.25 -80.13
CA ASP A 1200 55.08 -10.22 -79.83
C ASP A 1200 54.86 -8.72 -80.18
N SER A 1201 55.67 -7.88 -79.50
CA SER A 1201 56.00 -6.46 -79.69
C SER A 1201 55.16 -5.32 -79.02
N GLU A 1202 55.65 -4.94 -77.83
CA GLU A 1202 56.11 -3.57 -77.44
C GLU A 1202 55.19 -2.34 -77.26
N LYS A 1203 55.34 -1.71 -76.05
CA LYS A 1203 55.38 -0.25 -75.73
C LYS A 1203 54.10 0.60 -75.90
N THR A 1204 53.83 1.66 -75.12
CA THR A 1204 54.52 2.37 -74.01
C THR A 1204 53.42 2.83 -73.02
N GLU A 1205 53.45 2.65 -71.69
CA GLU A 1205 54.33 3.21 -70.64
C GLU A 1205 54.15 4.73 -70.38
N SER A 1206 53.44 5.04 -69.27
CA SER A 1206 53.35 6.30 -68.48
C SER A 1206 52.22 6.04 -67.45
N GLU A 1207 52.44 5.71 -66.17
CA GLU A 1207 53.54 5.98 -65.24
C GLU A 1207 53.77 7.49 -64.94
N VAL A 1208 53.96 7.95 -63.68
CA VAL A 1208 53.77 7.29 -62.36
C VAL A 1208 53.72 8.37 -61.23
N GLU A 1209 53.68 7.96 -59.95
CA GLU A 1209 54.13 8.71 -58.75
C GLU A 1209 53.42 10.00 -58.26
N THR A 1210 53.14 10.03 -56.95
CA THR A 1210 54.16 10.57 -56.02
C THR A 1210 54.11 9.85 -54.67
N GLU A 1211 55.24 9.30 -54.22
CA GLU A 1211 55.37 8.61 -52.94
C GLU A 1211 55.68 9.58 -51.77
N LYS A 1212 56.01 9.02 -50.60
CA LYS A 1212 56.67 9.74 -49.50
C LYS A 1212 57.90 8.97 -49.03
N GLU A 1213 59.08 9.54 -49.28
CA GLU A 1213 60.34 9.06 -48.71
C GLU A 1213 60.49 9.35 -47.20
N THR A 1214 61.45 8.65 -46.62
CA THR A 1214 61.95 8.77 -45.25
C THR A 1214 63.03 9.84 -45.10
N GLU A 1215 63.18 10.44 -43.91
CA GLU A 1215 64.36 10.20 -43.04
C GLU A 1215 64.23 10.85 -41.64
N GLU A 1216 65.28 10.76 -40.82
CA GLU A 1216 65.23 10.89 -39.35
C GLU A 1216 65.56 12.28 -38.76
N ALA A 1217 64.97 12.54 -37.58
CA ALA A 1217 65.50 13.38 -36.48
C ALA A 1217 65.58 14.93 -36.73
N LYS A 1218 65.66 15.79 -35.70
CA LYS A 1218 66.02 15.58 -34.29
C LYS A 1218 65.48 16.68 -33.34
N SER A 1219 65.26 16.30 -32.08
CA SER A 1219 65.38 17.10 -30.83
C SER A 1219 64.49 18.34 -30.54
N THR A 1220 63.89 18.26 -29.35
CA THR A 1220 63.72 19.27 -28.28
C THR A 1220 62.66 20.38 -28.33
N ASP A 1221 61.89 20.36 -27.23
CA ASP A 1221 61.42 21.47 -26.38
C ASP A 1221 60.12 22.24 -26.66
N GLU A 1222 59.23 22.06 -25.66
CA GLU A 1222 58.43 23.07 -24.96
C GLU A 1222 57.13 23.67 -25.57
N LYS A 1223 56.09 23.63 -24.70
CA LYS A 1223 55.04 24.66 -24.49
C LYS A 1223 53.97 24.87 -25.58
N ASP A 1224 52.79 25.41 -25.25
CA ASP A 1224 51.95 25.33 -24.03
C ASP A 1224 50.53 25.82 -24.42
N GLU A 1225 49.53 25.57 -23.55
CA GLU A 1225 48.17 26.17 -23.59
C GLU A 1225 47.31 25.81 -24.84
N LEU A 1226 45.97 25.81 -24.78
CA LEU A 1226 45.03 26.42 -23.82
C LEU A 1226 43.81 25.50 -23.59
#